data_AF-A0A3L7RHA0-F1
#
_entry.id   AF-A0A3L7RHA0-F1
#
_cell.length_a   1.000
_cell.length_b   1.000
_cell.length_c   1.000
_cell.angle_alpha   90.00
_cell.angle_beta   90.00
_cell.angle_gamma   90.00
#
_symmetry.space_group_name_H-M   'P 1'
#
loop_
_entity.id
_entity.type
_entity.pdbx_description
1 polymer ?
#
loop_
_entity_poly.entity_id
_entity_poly.type
_entity_poly.pdbx_seq_one_letter_code
_entity_poly.pdbx_strand_id
1 'polypeptide(L)'
;MQPMAFPFSVSIDGPYFLPRILPVKNRVARSLAAAFCAALIGLVFLAAAADGVADEPAGEGLAGSGIALVPKDAAFVSATLRLREQYDRFVKSNAFAALKKLPAVARGFEAFEEQQTQPGSPLSIAATFMELPENQQAVELLKDMFSNDTFLYGDPSCVTLVELIVKIQRAQQTANILSLARGQSALDGIDLELLNEQPVEEEMEDDGAASPVANKHIHQVRLRATDADEQLSPQQITTQLLLKTLAENSDSIVVPDLVWGFKTTQIDAAKSQLKRVEVLGKLLIQAMPELADSLERKKVAGGEVVTFTSAAFDSNLFSSWVELARAEAEGFDAEQVDKVVDAIGSLKIVVALGIIGDRVVLSVGDSIDHLEKLGSEKQSLLATKPFAPLREQSTNPLTAISYVSEPLRKALAASADDIEQLANLADTLAEAADLPEGAAAQARINLKQVASGYRKRLPVLGAWMAFSFLSEQGYEGYAWDWSKNLPSDGSKPLTLLEHAGGSPLGAVVVRTKNDPSQFEDFVAWTDMGWSFFQKYLLPKSDGEFQESFDAIDEHLAPLGVQFVDILRTKILPSLADNQLGFVLDAESKSRRPHRDLPSSAEPLPLIGPAIVLGLADAKLFREGLSDLFSLIAVDLLEKVREVWPGAIPEGYDVPEPTKSKIAEGTAWSFAIPDSGLDEQVQPSIAVGNTAVVFSFLPQQSERLLKKAPFKTGSPFLQVEKPLAGAAAFDFVRLFDALEPWVVYVARYGCVQQRDGSVDPDTELNADAENEQATDVLKQTAVVFKVLKSLRTVAASMATKPDATVTHWKSVIRDLPAAK
;
A
#
# COMPACT_ATOMS: atom_id res chain seq x y z
N MET A 1 11.67 1.23 9.58
CA MET A 1 10.27 1.03 10.03
C MET A 1 9.34 1.55 8.94
N GLN A 2 8.49 0.72 8.34
CA GLN A 2 7.38 1.27 7.55
C GLN A 2 6.34 1.88 8.50
N PRO A 3 5.78 3.07 8.22
CA PRO A 3 4.67 3.57 9.01
C PRO A 3 3.49 2.61 8.90
N MET A 4 2.79 2.36 10.01
CA MET A 4 1.54 1.60 10.00
C MET A 4 0.49 2.39 9.20
N ALA A 5 0.42 2.12 7.89
CA ALA A 5 -0.67 2.58 7.07
C ALA A 5 -1.99 2.10 7.69
N PHE A 6 -3.00 2.97 7.63
CA PHE A 6 -4.38 2.60 7.95
C PHE A 6 -4.76 1.31 7.21
N PRO A 7 -5.59 0.44 7.82
CA PRO A 7 -5.77 -0.92 7.34
C PRO A 7 -6.14 -0.91 5.87
N PHE A 8 -5.36 -1.64 5.07
CA PHE A 8 -5.51 -1.79 3.63
C PHE A 8 -6.99 -1.86 3.26
N SER A 9 -7.49 -0.79 2.64
CA SER A 9 -8.54 -0.95 1.66
C SER A 9 -7.92 -1.76 0.52
N VAL A 10 -8.04 -3.09 0.60
CA VAL A 10 -7.87 -3.92 -0.58
C VAL A 10 -9.05 -3.59 -1.47
N SER A 11 -8.90 -2.51 -2.24
CA SER A 11 -9.77 -2.17 -3.34
C SER A 11 -9.55 -3.24 -4.40
N ILE A 12 -10.38 -4.28 -4.35
CA ILE A 12 -10.50 -5.27 -5.44
C ILE A 12 -11.21 -4.63 -6.65
N ASP A 13 -11.70 -3.39 -6.51
CA ASP A 13 -12.25 -2.54 -7.58
C ASP A 13 -11.14 -1.96 -8.48
N GLY A 14 -10.42 -2.85 -9.15
CA GLY A 14 -9.47 -2.53 -10.21
C GLY A 14 -9.51 -3.62 -11.29
N PRO A 15 -9.88 -3.33 -12.55
CA PRO A 15 -10.03 -4.33 -13.62
C PRO A 15 -8.69 -4.95 -14.11
N TYR A 16 -7.60 -4.76 -13.34
CA TYR A 16 -6.23 -5.08 -13.72
C TYR A 16 -5.67 -6.37 -13.11
N PHE A 17 -6.41 -7.05 -12.21
CA PHE A 17 -5.95 -8.29 -11.57
C PHE A 17 -6.20 -9.57 -12.39
N LEU A 18 -7.01 -9.51 -13.46
CA LEU A 18 -7.46 -10.69 -14.22
C LEU A 18 -7.01 -10.83 -15.69
N PRO A 19 -6.46 -9.83 -16.41
CA PRO A 19 -6.09 -9.99 -17.83
C PRO A 19 -4.57 -10.06 -18.10
N ARG A 20 -3.82 -10.98 -17.46
CA ARG A 20 -2.40 -11.22 -17.84
C ARG A 20 -1.87 -12.66 -17.77
N ILE A 21 -2.70 -13.67 -17.54
CA ILE A 21 -2.28 -15.09 -17.33
C ILE A 21 -2.73 -16.02 -18.49
N LEU A 22 -2.79 -15.54 -19.75
CA LEU A 22 -3.17 -16.37 -20.91
C LEU A 22 -2.30 -16.11 -22.16
N PRO A 23 -1.33 -17.00 -22.48
CA PRO A 23 -0.46 -16.82 -23.62
C PRO A 23 -1.15 -17.12 -24.96
N VAL A 24 -1.26 -16.05 -25.76
CA VAL A 24 -1.23 -16.09 -27.24
C VAL A 24 -2.51 -16.74 -27.86
N LYS A 25 -2.57 -17.23 -29.10
CA LYS A 25 -2.78 -16.40 -30.33
C LYS A 25 -4.24 -16.30 -30.85
N ASN A 26 -5.20 -17.16 -30.46
CA ASN A 26 -6.43 -17.40 -31.26
C ASN A 26 -7.44 -16.21 -31.17
N ARG A 27 -7.40 -15.31 -32.18
CA ARG A 27 -8.07 -13.99 -32.12
C ARG A 27 -9.59 -14.07 -31.92
N VAL A 28 -10.25 -15.09 -32.47
CA VAL A 28 -11.72 -15.25 -32.40
C VAL A 28 -12.16 -15.74 -31.03
N ALA A 29 -11.50 -16.75 -30.48
CA ALA A 29 -11.75 -17.22 -29.11
C ALA A 29 -11.38 -16.14 -28.07
N ARG A 30 -10.28 -15.41 -28.27
CA ARG A 30 -9.96 -14.22 -27.46
C ARG A 30 -11.03 -13.14 -27.58
N SER A 31 -11.52 -12.81 -28.78
CA SER A 31 -12.60 -11.81 -28.91
C SER A 31 -13.89 -12.28 -28.27
N LEU A 32 -14.23 -13.57 -28.30
CA LEU A 32 -15.47 -14.08 -27.69
C LEU A 32 -15.37 -14.22 -26.18
N ALA A 33 -14.28 -14.74 -25.63
CA ALA A 33 -14.08 -14.83 -24.17
C ALA A 33 -13.85 -13.44 -23.56
N ALA A 34 -13.06 -12.58 -24.20
CA ALA A 34 -12.88 -11.20 -23.74
C ALA A 34 -14.14 -10.34 -23.97
N ALA A 35 -14.92 -10.54 -25.04
CA ALA A 35 -16.22 -9.88 -25.16
C ALA A 35 -17.26 -10.46 -24.21
N PHE A 36 -17.19 -11.74 -23.82
CA PHE A 36 -18.09 -12.29 -22.80
C PHE A 36 -17.74 -11.74 -21.41
N CYS A 37 -16.47 -11.72 -21.03
CA CYS A 37 -16.02 -11.11 -19.78
C CYS A 37 -16.16 -9.57 -19.77
N ALA A 38 -15.86 -8.87 -20.87
CA ALA A 38 -16.04 -7.42 -20.96
C ALA A 38 -17.50 -7.01 -21.17
N ALA A 39 -18.36 -7.87 -21.75
CA ALA A 39 -19.81 -7.67 -21.68
C ALA A 39 -20.33 -7.97 -20.28
N LEU A 40 -19.84 -8.98 -19.56
CA LEU A 40 -20.22 -9.19 -18.15
C LEU A 40 -19.80 -7.99 -17.26
N ILE A 41 -18.54 -7.56 -17.36
CA ILE A 41 -18.02 -6.40 -16.60
C ILE A 41 -18.69 -5.10 -17.07
N GLY A 42 -18.86 -4.90 -18.38
CA GLY A 42 -19.55 -3.74 -18.94
C GLY A 42 -21.04 -3.71 -18.60
N LEU A 43 -21.71 -4.88 -18.55
CA LEU A 43 -23.10 -5.01 -18.10
C LEU A 43 -23.22 -4.78 -16.59
N VAL A 44 -22.22 -5.12 -15.76
CA VAL A 44 -22.21 -4.74 -14.34
C VAL A 44 -22.12 -3.21 -14.18
N PHE A 45 -21.31 -2.53 -14.99
CA PHE A 45 -21.26 -1.06 -14.98
C PHE A 45 -22.52 -0.39 -15.58
N LEU A 46 -23.13 -0.93 -16.64
CA LEU A 46 -24.42 -0.44 -17.16
C LEU A 46 -25.61 -0.79 -16.26
N ALA A 47 -25.57 -1.93 -15.56
CA ALA A 47 -26.63 -2.39 -14.66
C ALA A 47 -26.85 -1.43 -13.49
N ALA A 48 -25.79 -0.78 -12.99
CA ALA A 48 -25.90 0.25 -11.95
C ALA A 48 -26.77 1.46 -12.40
N ALA A 49 -26.79 1.78 -13.70
CA ALA A 49 -27.37 3.02 -14.21
C ALA A 49 -28.88 3.00 -14.49
N ALA A 50 -29.56 1.86 -14.38
CA ALA A 50 -30.97 1.72 -14.78
C ALA A 50 -31.90 1.40 -13.60
N ASP A 51 -32.78 2.36 -13.29
CA ASP A 51 -33.80 2.26 -12.23
C ASP A 51 -34.69 1.01 -12.38
N GLY A 52 -34.89 0.32 -11.27
CA GLY A 52 -35.77 -0.84 -11.15
C GLY A 52 -36.04 -1.13 -9.69
N VAL A 53 -37.31 -1.11 -9.30
CA VAL A 53 -37.76 -1.36 -7.93
C VAL A 53 -38.22 -2.81 -7.83
N ALA A 54 -37.47 -3.60 -7.07
CA ALA A 54 -37.94 -4.85 -6.48
C ALA A 54 -37.71 -4.74 -4.98
N ASP A 55 -38.75 -4.97 -4.18
CA ASP A 55 -38.62 -5.07 -2.72
C ASP A 55 -37.96 -6.41 -2.37
N GLU A 56 -36.89 -6.37 -1.58
CA GLU A 56 -36.33 -7.58 -0.94
C GLU A 56 -36.76 -7.67 0.54
N PRO A 57 -37.03 -8.87 1.06
CA PRO A 57 -37.39 -9.07 2.46
C PRO A 57 -36.18 -8.91 3.39
N ALA A 58 -36.42 -8.35 4.58
CA ALA A 58 -35.37 -8.14 5.56
C ALA A 58 -34.83 -9.46 6.16
N GLY A 59 -33.55 -9.74 5.90
CA GLY A 59 -32.61 -10.36 6.85
C GLY A 59 -32.82 -11.83 7.25
N GLU A 60 -32.15 -12.75 6.55
CA GLU A 60 -31.93 -14.14 6.99
C GLU A 60 -30.76 -14.29 7.99
N GLY A 61 -30.13 -13.18 8.39
CA GLY A 61 -28.95 -13.15 9.26
C GLY A 61 -27.72 -13.84 8.66
N LEU A 62 -26.72 -14.13 9.49
CA LEU A 62 -25.50 -14.82 9.04
C LEU A 62 -25.75 -16.25 8.53
N ALA A 63 -26.82 -16.92 8.97
CA ALA A 63 -27.10 -18.31 8.61
C ALA A 63 -27.51 -18.49 7.13
N GLY A 64 -28.26 -17.54 6.56
CA GLY A 64 -28.62 -17.51 5.13
C GLY A 64 -27.60 -16.79 4.23
N SER A 65 -26.44 -16.41 4.78
CA SER A 65 -25.44 -15.60 4.09
C SER A 65 -24.34 -16.44 3.42
N GLY A 66 -23.67 -15.88 2.41
CA GLY A 66 -22.69 -16.59 1.59
C GLY A 66 -21.50 -17.13 2.38
N ILE A 67 -21.11 -16.43 3.44
CA ILE A 67 -20.04 -16.86 4.35
C ILE A 67 -20.38 -18.15 5.11
N ALA A 68 -21.66 -18.52 5.26
CA ALA A 68 -22.05 -19.80 5.84
C ALA A 68 -21.69 -20.98 4.91
N LEU A 69 -21.68 -20.76 3.58
CA LEU A 69 -21.36 -21.77 2.58
C LEU A 69 -19.84 -22.02 2.43
N VAL A 70 -19.01 -21.06 2.85
CA VAL A 70 -17.55 -21.11 2.64
C VAL A 70 -16.89 -22.19 3.50
N PRO A 71 -16.00 -23.04 2.94
CA PRO A 71 -15.25 -24.05 3.68
C PRO A 71 -14.27 -23.47 4.72
N LYS A 72 -14.11 -24.16 5.85
CA LYS A 72 -13.28 -23.77 7.01
C LYS A 72 -11.78 -23.66 6.72
N ASP A 73 -11.33 -24.30 5.66
CA ASP A 73 -9.95 -24.35 5.18
C ASP A 73 -9.64 -23.22 4.18
N ALA A 74 -10.65 -22.44 3.75
CA ALA A 74 -10.47 -21.32 2.83
C ALA A 74 -9.28 -20.42 3.19
N ALA A 75 -8.42 -20.17 2.20
CA ALA A 75 -7.19 -19.40 2.34
C ALA A 75 -7.49 -17.91 2.62
N PHE A 76 -8.53 -17.37 1.98
CA PHE A 76 -9.08 -16.03 2.19
C PHE A 76 -10.56 -15.97 1.83
N VAL A 77 -11.26 -14.93 2.29
CA VAL A 77 -12.61 -14.55 1.84
C VAL A 77 -12.70 -13.04 1.69
N SER A 78 -13.43 -12.58 0.68
CA SER A 78 -14.01 -11.24 0.61
C SER A 78 -15.50 -11.36 0.30
N ALA A 79 -16.37 -10.66 1.02
CA ALA A 79 -17.80 -10.67 0.78
C ALA A 79 -18.38 -9.25 0.90
N THR A 80 -19.28 -8.92 -0.03
CA THR A 80 -20.00 -7.63 -0.08
C THR A 80 -21.47 -7.91 0.13
N LEU A 81 -22.08 -7.16 1.05
CA LEU A 81 -23.44 -7.38 1.53
C LEU A 81 -24.26 -6.10 1.38
N ARG A 82 -25.54 -6.23 1.04
CA ARG A 82 -26.53 -5.13 1.00
C ARG A 82 -26.09 -3.99 0.05
N LEU A 83 -25.34 -4.31 -1.01
CA LEU A 83 -24.76 -3.33 -1.95
C LEU A 83 -25.84 -2.47 -2.59
N ARG A 84 -27.00 -3.04 -2.94
CA ARG A 84 -28.13 -2.31 -3.49
C ARG A 84 -28.69 -1.28 -2.53
N GLU A 85 -28.77 -1.60 -1.23
CA GLU A 85 -29.20 -0.61 -0.23
C GLU A 85 -28.17 0.51 -0.05
N GLN A 86 -26.87 0.17 -0.06
CA GLN A 86 -25.79 1.16 0.01
C GLN A 86 -25.83 2.10 -1.21
N TYR A 87 -26.01 1.55 -2.41
CA TYR A 87 -26.19 2.29 -3.66
C TYR A 87 -27.44 3.19 -3.60
N ASP A 88 -28.60 2.63 -3.26
CA ASP A 88 -29.86 3.36 -3.15
C ASP A 88 -29.76 4.53 -2.16
N ARG A 89 -29.12 4.33 -1.00
CA ARG A 89 -28.85 5.41 -0.02
C ARG A 89 -27.98 6.52 -0.62
N PHE A 90 -27.00 6.18 -1.46
CA PHE A 90 -26.16 7.17 -2.15
C PHE A 90 -26.93 7.92 -3.24
N VAL A 91 -27.60 7.23 -4.17
CA VAL A 91 -28.29 7.91 -5.29
C VAL A 91 -29.55 8.66 -4.87
N LYS A 92 -30.17 8.30 -3.74
CA LYS A 92 -31.29 9.05 -3.14
C LYS A 92 -30.84 10.20 -2.22
N SER A 93 -29.53 10.42 -2.06
CA SER A 93 -28.99 11.48 -1.19
C SER A 93 -29.11 12.88 -1.79
N ASN A 94 -29.24 13.89 -0.93
CA ASN A 94 -29.18 15.30 -1.32
C ASN A 94 -27.79 15.68 -1.85
N ALA A 95 -26.74 15.02 -1.37
CA ALA A 95 -25.38 15.13 -1.88
C ALA A 95 -25.28 14.74 -3.37
N PHE A 96 -25.79 13.57 -3.76
CA PHE A 96 -25.82 13.13 -5.16
C PHE A 96 -26.73 14.00 -6.02
N ALA A 97 -27.90 14.40 -5.48
CA ALA A 97 -28.80 15.34 -6.15
C ALA A 97 -28.17 16.73 -6.37
N ALA A 98 -27.22 17.15 -5.54
CA ALA A 98 -26.45 18.37 -5.75
C ALA A 98 -25.38 18.19 -6.84
N LEU A 99 -24.66 17.05 -6.87
CA LEU A 99 -23.70 16.74 -7.93
C LEU A 99 -24.38 16.66 -9.32
N LYS A 100 -25.54 16.01 -9.43
CA LYS A 100 -26.29 15.92 -10.71
C LYS A 100 -26.70 17.28 -11.29
N LYS A 101 -26.77 18.33 -10.46
CA LYS A 101 -27.12 19.70 -10.89
C LYS A 101 -25.91 20.52 -11.38
N LEU A 102 -24.69 20.00 -11.29
CA LEU A 102 -23.50 20.68 -11.81
C LEU A 102 -23.53 20.67 -13.36
N PRO A 103 -23.34 21.81 -14.04
CA PRO A 103 -23.36 21.89 -15.51
C PRO A 103 -22.42 20.91 -16.23
N ALA A 104 -21.26 20.57 -15.64
CA ALA A 104 -20.38 19.54 -16.21
C ALA A 104 -20.96 18.12 -16.09
N VAL A 105 -21.63 17.81 -14.97
CA VAL A 105 -22.25 16.50 -14.71
C VAL A 105 -23.54 16.34 -15.52
N ALA A 106 -24.38 17.38 -15.56
CA ALA A 106 -25.59 17.41 -16.38
C ALA A 106 -25.27 17.18 -17.87
N ARG A 107 -24.30 17.92 -18.44
CA ARG A 107 -23.80 17.68 -19.80
C ARG A 107 -23.20 16.29 -19.99
N GLY A 108 -22.60 15.71 -18.96
CA GLY A 108 -22.10 14.32 -18.99
C GLY A 108 -23.24 13.31 -19.12
N PHE A 109 -24.36 13.50 -18.41
CA PHE A 109 -25.56 12.69 -18.57
C PHE A 109 -26.24 12.93 -19.93
N GLU A 110 -26.39 14.19 -20.37
CA GLU A 110 -26.95 14.54 -21.69
C GLU A 110 -26.13 13.92 -22.82
N ALA A 111 -24.80 14.00 -22.78
CA ALA A 111 -23.92 13.37 -23.77
C ALA A 111 -23.97 11.83 -23.74
N PHE A 112 -24.23 11.22 -22.57
CA PHE A 112 -24.44 9.78 -22.44
C PHE A 112 -25.77 9.34 -23.05
N GLU A 113 -26.85 10.09 -22.81
CA GLU A 113 -28.17 9.88 -23.44
C GLU A 113 -28.12 10.12 -24.97
N GLU A 114 -27.38 11.15 -25.41
CA GLU A 114 -27.14 11.41 -26.83
C GLU A 114 -26.36 10.26 -27.47
N GLN A 115 -25.27 9.78 -26.84
CA GLN A 115 -24.55 8.62 -27.35
C GLN A 115 -25.39 7.35 -27.36
N GLN A 116 -26.29 7.11 -26.40
CA GLN A 116 -27.22 5.97 -26.46
C GLN A 116 -28.16 6.03 -27.67
N THR A 117 -28.57 7.24 -28.08
CA THR A 117 -29.53 7.44 -29.18
C THR A 117 -28.88 7.66 -30.56
N GLN A 118 -27.61 8.02 -30.63
CA GLN A 118 -26.83 8.17 -31.87
C GLN A 118 -26.55 6.82 -32.55
N PRO A 119 -27.10 6.53 -33.75
CA PRO A 119 -26.91 5.25 -34.42
C PRO A 119 -25.45 4.92 -34.74
N GLY A 120 -25.00 3.74 -34.33
CA GLY A 120 -23.64 3.24 -34.60
C GLY A 120 -22.60 3.61 -33.55
N SER A 121 -22.97 4.38 -32.52
CA SER A 121 -22.14 4.53 -31.32
C SER A 121 -22.01 3.18 -30.57
N PRO A 122 -20.96 2.97 -29.75
CA PRO A 122 -20.87 1.77 -28.90
C PRO A 122 -22.06 1.61 -27.94
N LEU A 123 -22.61 2.71 -27.44
CA LEU A 123 -23.75 2.70 -26.51
C LEU A 123 -25.08 2.40 -27.21
N SER A 124 -25.29 2.87 -28.45
CA SER A 124 -26.47 2.50 -29.24
C SER A 124 -26.45 1.02 -29.65
N ILE A 125 -25.26 0.48 -29.98
CA ILE A 125 -25.09 -0.96 -30.24
C ILE A 125 -25.41 -1.78 -28.99
N ALA A 126 -24.97 -1.31 -27.80
CA ALA A 126 -25.36 -1.92 -26.53
C ALA A 126 -26.87 -1.78 -26.26
N ALA A 127 -27.50 -0.64 -26.57
CA ALA A 127 -28.94 -0.43 -26.41
C ALA A 127 -29.76 -1.34 -27.33
N THR A 128 -29.39 -1.50 -28.60
CA THR A 128 -30.04 -2.45 -29.53
C THR A 128 -29.79 -3.91 -29.10
N PHE A 129 -28.61 -4.24 -28.56
CA PHE A 129 -28.40 -5.55 -27.93
C PHE A 129 -29.35 -5.74 -26.73
N MET A 130 -29.66 -4.68 -25.99
CA MET A 130 -30.64 -4.68 -24.90
C MET A 130 -32.12 -4.69 -25.34
N GLU A 131 -32.44 -4.66 -26.63
CA GLU A 131 -33.82 -4.85 -27.11
C GLU A 131 -34.27 -6.32 -27.09
N LEU A 132 -33.33 -7.26 -27.09
CA LEU A 132 -33.64 -8.69 -26.99
C LEU A 132 -34.09 -9.04 -25.55
N PRO A 133 -35.28 -9.63 -25.33
CA PRO A 133 -35.80 -9.96 -24.00
C PRO A 133 -34.84 -10.84 -23.17
N GLU A 134 -34.12 -11.75 -23.83
CA GLU A 134 -33.12 -12.62 -23.20
C GLU A 134 -31.90 -11.85 -22.67
N ASN A 135 -31.60 -10.68 -23.25
CA ASN A 135 -30.53 -9.79 -22.79
C ASN A 135 -31.01 -8.89 -21.65
N GLN A 136 -32.24 -8.38 -21.71
CA GLN A 136 -32.86 -7.66 -20.59
C GLN A 136 -32.88 -8.53 -19.33
N GLN A 137 -33.37 -9.77 -19.45
CA GLN A 137 -33.36 -10.75 -18.36
C GLN A 137 -31.95 -11.05 -17.83
N ALA A 138 -30.92 -11.09 -18.69
CA ALA A 138 -29.54 -11.27 -18.25
C ALA A 138 -29.03 -10.08 -17.42
N VAL A 139 -29.39 -8.84 -17.78
CA VAL A 139 -29.00 -7.65 -17.01
C VAL A 139 -29.78 -7.52 -15.72
N GLU A 140 -31.07 -7.85 -15.71
CA GLU A 140 -31.87 -7.90 -14.49
C GLU A 140 -31.33 -8.95 -13.50
N LEU A 141 -30.96 -10.13 -14.01
CA LEU A 141 -30.27 -11.15 -13.21
C LEU A 141 -28.92 -10.64 -12.68
N LEU A 142 -28.11 -9.95 -13.49
CA LEU A 142 -26.84 -9.38 -13.02
C LEU A 142 -27.06 -8.31 -11.95
N LYS A 143 -28.04 -7.42 -12.10
CA LYS A 143 -28.41 -6.45 -11.04
C LYS A 143 -28.71 -7.17 -9.72
N ASP A 144 -29.54 -8.21 -9.77
CA ASP A 144 -29.95 -9.01 -8.61
C ASP A 144 -28.75 -9.75 -7.97
N MET A 145 -27.94 -10.43 -8.78
CA MET A 145 -26.71 -11.14 -8.36
C MET A 145 -25.75 -10.26 -7.54
N PHE A 146 -25.58 -8.98 -7.90
CA PHE A 146 -24.70 -8.06 -7.19
C PHE A 146 -25.40 -7.26 -6.08
N SER A 147 -26.73 -7.37 -5.92
CA SER A 147 -27.49 -6.50 -5.02
C SER A 147 -27.28 -6.82 -3.54
N ASN A 148 -27.30 -8.10 -3.16
CA ASN A 148 -27.67 -8.47 -1.78
C ASN A 148 -26.55 -9.20 -1.02
N ASP A 149 -25.95 -10.23 -1.60
CA ASP A 149 -24.90 -11.03 -0.95
C ASP A 149 -24.00 -11.69 -1.99
N THR A 150 -22.77 -11.19 -2.10
CA THR A 150 -21.71 -11.76 -2.94
C THR A 150 -20.51 -12.16 -2.10
N PHE A 151 -19.83 -13.25 -2.48
CA PHE A 151 -18.55 -13.64 -1.89
C PHE A 151 -17.56 -14.18 -2.92
N LEU A 152 -16.29 -13.97 -2.62
CA LEU A 152 -15.12 -14.63 -3.19
C LEU A 152 -14.43 -15.40 -2.07
N TYR A 153 -14.11 -16.68 -2.27
CA TYR A 153 -13.06 -17.35 -1.49
C TYR A 153 -12.07 -18.07 -2.40
N GLY A 154 -10.86 -18.29 -1.87
CA GLY A 154 -9.87 -19.19 -2.45
C GLY A 154 -9.61 -20.39 -1.53
N ASP A 155 -9.43 -21.59 -2.10
CA ASP A 155 -9.07 -22.81 -1.38
C ASP A 155 -7.57 -22.78 -0.95
N PRO A 156 -7.09 -23.66 -0.06
CA PRO A 156 -5.67 -23.88 0.23
C PRO A 156 -4.70 -23.91 -0.97
N SER A 157 -5.12 -24.29 -2.18
CA SER A 157 -4.29 -24.20 -3.40
C SER A 157 -3.79 -22.77 -3.70
N CYS A 158 -4.52 -21.75 -3.25
CA CYS A 158 -4.06 -20.35 -3.28
C CYS A 158 -2.82 -20.10 -2.40
N VAL A 159 -2.67 -20.83 -1.28
CA VAL A 159 -1.48 -20.73 -0.40
C VAL A 159 -0.28 -21.33 -1.11
N THR A 160 -0.43 -22.53 -1.69
CA THR A 160 0.61 -23.21 -2.48
C THR A 160 1.15 -22.33 -3.61
N LEU A 161 0.27 -21.67 -4.36
CA LEU A 161 0.67 -20.75 -5.43
C LEU A 161 1.44 -19.54 -4.90
N VAL A 162 0.99 -18.94 -3.80
CA VAL A 162 1.68 -17.79 -3.19
C VAL A 162 3.06 -18.18 -2.66
N GLU A 163 3.20 -19.34 -2.02
CA GLU A 163 4.50 -19.87 -1.59
C GLU A 163 5.46 -20.07 -2.76
N LEU A 164 4.97 -20.55 -3.91
CA LEU A 164 5.77 -20.65 -5.14
C LEU A 164 6.21 -19.26 -5.63
N ILE A 165 5.31 -18.27 -5.70
CA ILE A 165 5.62 -16.90 -6.13
C ILE A 165 6.69 -16.27 -5.23
N VAL A 166 6.62 -16.48 -3.92
CA VAL A 166 7.61 -15.97 -2.96
C VAL A 166 8.97 -16.66 -3.13
N LYS A 167 9.00 -17.99 -3.39
CA LYS A 167 10.25 -18.69 -3.74
C LYS A 167 10.87 -18.17 -5.05
N ILE A 168 10.05 -17.88 -6.06
CA ILE A 168 10.48 -17.28 -7.34
C ILE A 168 11.10 -15.89 -7.12
N GLN A 169 10.45 -15.03 -6.31
CA GLN A 169 10.98 -13.71 -5.97
C GLN A 169 12.32 -13.78 -5.22
N ARG A 170 12.45 -14.75 -4.29
CA ARG A 170 13.71 -15.03 -3.57
C ARG A 170 14.83 -15.50 -4.51
N ALA A 171 14.50 -16.34 -5.50
CA ALA A 171 15.45 -16.78 -6.51
C ALA A 171 15.95 -15.61 -7.39
N GLN A 172 15.07 -14.69 -7.77
CA GLN A 172 15.43 -13.46 -8.50
C GLN A 172 16.32 -12.53 -7.67
N GLN A 173 15.97 -12.29 -6.40
CA GLN A 173 16.80 -11.50 -5.48
C GLN A 173 18.19 -12.14 -5.31
N THR A 174 18.25 -13.46 -5.12
CA THR A 174 19.49 -14.22 -5.03
C THR A 174 20.35 -14.10 -6.29
N ALA A 175 19.73 -14.17 -7.48
CA ALA A 175 20.43 -13.98 -8.75
C ALA A 175 21.06 -12.59 -8.87
N ASN A 176 20.32 -11.54 -8.50
CA ASN A 176 20.81 -10.17 -8.51
C ASN A 176 21.99 -9.99 -7.54
N ILE A 177 21.94 -10.60 -6.35
CA ILE A 177 23.05 -10.56 -5.38
C ILE A 177 24.30 -11.25 -5.95
N LEU A 178 24.13 -12.39 -6.62
CA LEU A 178 25.24 -13.13 -7.25
C LEU A 178 25.82 -12.41 -8.48
N SER A 179 25.01 -11.70 -9.29
CA SER A 179 25.52 -10.91 -10.42
C SER A 179 26.27 -9.66 -9.96
N LEU A 180 25.81 -9.01 -8.89
CA LEU A 180 26.51 -7.91 -8.22
C LEU A 180 27.85 -8.38 -7.64
N ALA A 181 27.88 -9.51 -6.92
CA ALA A 181 29.10 -10.05 -6.32
C ALA A 181 30.19 -10.41 -7.34
N ARG A 182 29.79 -10.78 -8.57
CA ARG A 182 30.70 -11.06 -9.70
C ARG A 182 31.12 -9.81 -10.49
N GLY A 183 30.70 -8.61 -10.08
CA GLY A 183 31.00 -7.36 -10.78
C GLY A 183 30.34 -7.21 -12.16
N GLN A 184 29.32 -8.02 -12.47
CA GLN A 184 28.65 -8.06 -13.77
C GLN A 184 27.44 -7.11 -13.88
N SER A 185 27.22 -6.24 -12.89
CA SER A 185 26.16 -5.24 -12.89
C SER A 185 26.65 -3.99 -12.16
N ALA A 186 26.49 -2.82 -12.77
CA ALA A 186 26.77 -1.54 -12.12
C ALA A 186 25.74 -1.27 -11.00
N LEU A 187 26.12 -0.44 -10.03
CA LEU A 187 25.27 -0.02 -8.92
C LEU A 187 24.27 1.08 -9.34
N ASP A 188 23.51 0.86 -10.41
CA ASP A 188 22.48 1.79 -10.94
C ASP A 188 21.18 1.78 -10.09
N GLY A 189 21.30 1.57 -8.77
CA GLY A 189 20.17 1.33 -7.87
C GLY A 189 20.35 1.77 -6.41
N ILE A 190 21.54 2.24 -6.03
CA ILE A 190 21.73 3.06 -4.84
C ILE A 190 22.30 4.38 -5.34
N ASP A 191 21.37 5.26 -5.70
CA ASP A 191 21.66 6.63 -6.09
C ASP A 191 22.13 7.41 -4.85
N LEU A 192 23.45 7.43 -4.67
CA LEU A 192 24.17 8.35 -3.78
C LEU A 192 24.60 9.64 -4.53
N GLU A 193 24.21 9.79 -5.80
CA GLU A 193 24.39 11.01 -6.61
C GLU A 193 23.28 12.04 -6.34
N LEU A 194 22.22 11.64 -5.64
CA LEU A 194 21.18 12.50 -5.03
C LEU A 194 21.70 13.55 -4.00
N LEU A 195 23.01 13.67 -3.83
CA LEU A 195 23.70 14.75 -3.10
C LEU A 195 24.61 15.62 -3.99
N ASN A 196 24.70 15.37 -5.30
CA ASN A 196 25.73 15.98 -6.17
C ASN A 196 25.24 16.49 -7.53
N GLU A 197 23.94 16.42 -7.85
CA GLU A 197 23.39 17.09 -9.03
C GLU A 197 23.19 18.60 -8.79
N GLN A 198 24.16 19.42 -9.21
CA GLN A 198 23.86 20.76 -9.71
C GLN A 198 23.82 20.73 -11.24
N PRO A 199 22.76 21.29 -11.88
CA PRO A 199 22.70 21.38 -13.33
C PRO A 199 23.68 22.46 -13.81
N VAL A 200 24.69 22.05 -14.57
CA VAL A 200 25.58 22.98 -15.29
C VAL A 200 24.93 23.32 -16.63
N GLU A 201 24.42 24.56 -16.76
CA GLU A 201 24.07 25.13 -18.06
C GLU A 201 25.33 25.77 -18.70
N GLU A 202 25.84 25.15 -19.76
CA GLU A 202 26.71 25.81 -20.76
C GLU A 202 25.81 26.61 -21.73
N GLU A 203 26.11 27.81 -22.22
CA GLU A 203 27.31 28.67 -22.16
C GLU A 203 26.85 30.12 -22.47
N MET A 204 27.47 31.16 -21.87
CA MET A 204 27.70 32.44 -22.58
C MET A 204 28.83 33.28 -21.93
N GLU A 205 29.95 33.34 -22.67
CA GLU A 205 31.04 34.34 -22.71
C GLU A 205 31.85 34.72 -21.44
N ASP A 206 33.17 34.73 -21.64
CA ASP A 206 34.29 34.90 -20.72
C ASP A 206 34.59 36.36 -20.29
N ASP A 207 34.83 36.58 -18.99
CA ASP A 207 35.91 37.46 -18.51
C ASP A 207 36.52 37.08 -17.13
N GLY A 208 37.33 36.01 -17.17
CA GLY A 208 38.37 35.54 -16.23
C GLY A 208 38.62 36.15 -14.83
N ALA A 209 38.55 35.28 -13.80
CA ALA A 209 39.57 35.15 -12.74
C ALA A 209 39.54 33.76 -12.08
N ALA A 210 40.71 33.15 -11.85
CA ALA A 210 40.89 31.75 -11.46
C ALA A 210 40.46 31.37 -10.03
N SER A 211 39.88 30.17 -9.86
CA SER A 211 40.54 29.03 -9.19
C SER A 211 39.75 27.71 -9.38
N PRO A 212 40.38 26.53 -9.55
CA PRO A 212 39.67 25.26 -9.73
C PRO A 212 39.42 24.52 -8.41
N VAL A 213 38.16 24.19 -8.11
CA VAL A 213 37.84 23.18 -7.08
C VAL A 213 37.79 21.82 -7.77
N ALA A 214 38.72 20.93 -7.42
CA ALA A 214 38.76 19.58 -7.96
C ALA A 214 37.70 18.72 -7.26
N ASN A 215 36.65 18.33 -7.99
CA ASN A 215 35.72 17.28 -7.55
C ASN A 215 36.51 15.98 -7.38
N LYS A 216 36.86 15.62 -6.13
CA LYS A 216 37.30 14.27 -5.81
C LYS A 216 36.10 13.33 -5.93
N HIS A 217 36.19 12.40 -6.87
CA HIS A 217 35.19 11.38 -7.09
C HIS A 217 34.92 10.58 -5.80
N ILE A 218 33.65 10.24 -5.54
CA ILE A 218 33.33 9.18 -4.58
C ILE A 218 33.85 7.88 -5.19
N HIS A 219 34.90 7.32 -4.58
CA HIS A 219 35.51 6.08 -5.03
C HIS A 219 34.52 4.91 -4.86
N GLN A 220 33.86 4.52 -5.95
CA GLN A 220 33.09 3.28 -5.99
C GLN A 220 34.03 2.10 -5.72
N VAL A 221 33.77 1.35 -4.65
CA VAL A 221 34.47 0.08 -4.36
C VAL A 221 34.05 -0.96 -5.40
N ARG A 222 34.68 -0.91 -6.58
CA ARG A 222 34.59 -1.97 -7.58
C ARG A 222 35.32 -3.19 -7.05
N LEU A 223 34.57 -4.22 -6.68
CA LEU A 223 35.08 -5.59 -6.63
C LEU A 223 35.59 -5.96 -8.02
N ARG A 224 36.89 -5.82 -8.25
CA ARG A 224 37.54 -6.30 -9.47
C ARG A 224 37.53 -7.82 -9.46
N ALA A 225 36.62 -8.43 -10.22
CA ALA A 225 36.79 -9.81 -10.64
C ALA A 225 38.03 -9.88 -11.56
N THR A 226 39.01 -10.69 -11.17
CA THR A 226 40.15 -11.04 -12.03
C THR A 226 39.79 -12.18 -12.97
N ASP A 227 40.18 -11.99 -14.23
CA ASP A 227 40.28 -12.94 -15.34
C ASP A 227 39.03 -13.77 -15.74
N ALA A 228 38.76 -13.71 -17.05
CA ALA A 228 37.58 -14.29 -17.68
C ALA A 228 37.80 -15.76 -18.08
N ASP A 229 37.58 -16.67 -17.14
CA ASP A 229 37.04 -17.99 -17.46
C ASP A 229 35.52 -17.90 -17.72
N GLU A 230 34.90 -18.98 -18.23
CA GLU A 230 33.50 -19.03 -18.70
C GLU A 230 32.45 -18.72 -17.60
N GLN A 231 32.26 -17.44 -17.29
CA GLN A 231 31.26 -16.98 -16.34
C GLN A 231 29.91 -16.76 -17.02
N LEU A 232 28.87 -17.43 -16.50
CA LEU A 232 27.48 -17.20 -16.87
C LEU A 232 27.13 -15.71 -16.72
N SER A 233 26.39 -15.16 -17.67
CA SER A 233 25.88 -13.79 -17.63
C SER A 233 24.83 -13.59 -16.52
N PRO A 234 24.53 -12.35 -16.09
CA PRO A 234 23.50 -12.07 -15.08
C PRO A 234 22.14 -12.66 -15.45
N GLN A 235 21.79 -12.61 -16.75
CA GLN A 235 20.56 -13.18 -17.28
C GLN A 235 20.56 -14.72 -17.20
N GLN A 236 21.69 -15.38 -17.51
CA GLN A 236 21.80 -16.84 -17.36
C GLN A 236 21.74 -17.29 -15.90
N ILE A 237 22.41 -16.58 -14.98
CA ILE A 237 22.33 -16.86 -13.53
C ILE A 237 20.87 -16.76 -13.05
N THR A 238 20.17 -15.70 -13.47
CA THR A 238 18.75 -15.47 -13.14
C THR A 238 17.86 -16.59 -13.68
N THR A 239 17.98 -16.92 -14.97
CA THR A 239 17.22 -18.01 -15.59
C THR A 239 17.52 -19.35 -14.94
N GLN A 240 18.77 -19.64 -14.56
CA GLN A 240 19.14 -20.92 -13.95
C GLN A 240 18.53 -21.09 -12.56
N LEU A 241 18.59 -20.04 -11.72
CA LEU A 241 17.99 -20.08 -10.38
C LEU A 241 16.46 -20.11 -10.44
N LEU A 242 15.84 -19.38 -11.38
CA LEU A 242 14.41 -19.46 -11.64
C LEU A 242 13.97 -20.86 -12.07
N LEU A 243 14.65 -21.43 -13.08
CA LEU A 243 14.36 -22.77 -13.61
C LEU A 243 14.52 -23.83 -12.53
N LYS A 244 15.64 -23.80 -11.79
CA LYS A 244 15.89 -24.71 -10.67
C LYS A 244 14.81 -24.59 -9.60
N THR A 245 14.42 -23.38 -9.22
CA THR A 245 13.38 -23.15 -8.21
C THR A 245 12.02 -23.69 -8.67
N LEU A 246 11.67 -23.49 -9.94
CA LEU A 246 10.45 -24.06 -10.54
C LEU A 246 10.51 -25.59 -10.59
N ALA A 247 11.65 -26.19 -10.97
CA ALA A 247 11.82 -27.64 -11.04
C ALA A 247 11.80 -28.29 -9.65
N GLU A 248 12.44 -27.70 -8.64
CA GLU A 248 12.41 -28.15 -7.25
C GLU A 248 11.01 -28.02 -6.62
N ASN A 249 10.15 -27.14 -7.15
CA ASN A 249 8.80 -26.88 -6.66
C ASN A 249 7.72 -27.15 -7.73
N SER A 250 7.95 -28.12 -8.62
CA SER A 250 7.03 -28.53 -9.70
C SER A 250 5.61 -28.75 -9.19
N ASP A 251 5.49 -29.40 -8.03
CA ASP A 251 4.22 -29.82 -7.43
C ASP A 251 3.47 -28.62 -6.80
N SER A 252 4.11 -27.45 -6.74
CA SER A 252 3.49 -26.17 -6.36
C SER A 252 3.03 -25.34 -7.57
N ILE A 253 3.34 -25.77 -8.79
CA ILE A 253 2.80 -25.19 -10.02
C ILE A 253 1.36 -25.71 -10.14
N VAL A 254 0.39 -24.92 -9.66
CA VAL A 254 -1.02 -25.31 -9.58
C VAL A 254 -1.93 -24.21 -10.14
N VAL A 255 -3.12 -24.60 -10.62
CA VAL A 255 -4.22 -23.66 -10.85
C VAL A 255 -4.89 -23.40 -9.49
N PRO A 256 -5.00 -22.14 -9.04
CA PRO A 256 -5.62 -21.84 -7.75
C PRO A 256 -7.14 -21.98 -7.83
N ASP A 257 -7.74 -22.64 -6.85
CA ASP A 257 -9.19 -22.80 -6.79
C ASP A 257 -9.83 -21.55 -6.20
N LEU A 258 -10.67 -20.90 -7.01
CA LEU A 258 -11.34 -19.65 -6.71
C LEU A 258 -12.84 -19.81 -6.96
N VAL A 259 -13.67 -19.35 -6.02
CA VAL A 259 -15.13 -19.47 -6.10
C VAL A 259 -15.80 -18.14 -5.80
N TRP A 260 -16.60 -17.67 -6.76
CA TRP A 260 -17.50 -16.53 -6.67
C TRP A 260 -18.95 -17.01 -6.54
N GLY A 261 -19.60 -16.66 -5.43
CA GLY A 261 -21.02 -16.94 -5.20
C GLY A 261 -21.84 -15.66 -5.14
N PHE A 262 -22.94 -15.62 -5.90
CA PHE A 262 -23.86 -14.51 -6.00
C PHE A 262 -25.26 -14.96 -5.58
N LYS A 263 -25.81 -14.43 -4.48
CA LYS A 263 -27.20 -14.68 -4.12
C LYS A 263 -28.13 -14.10 -5.19
N THR A 264 -29.16 -14.84 -5.59
CA THR A 264 -30.13 -14.37 -6.57
C THR A 264 -31.56 -14.75 -6.17
N THR A 265 -32.48 -13.79 -6.29
CA THR A 265 -33.92 -14.05 -6.21
C THR A 265 -34.45 -14.62 -7.53
N GLN A 266 -33.75 -14.39 -8.65
CA GLN A 266 -34.15 -14.74 -10.01
C GLN A 266 -33.62 -16.09 -10.49
N ILE A 267 -33.77 -17.13 -9.66
CA ILE A 267 -33.25 -18.48 -9.92
C ILE A 267 -33.68 -19.08 -11.28
N ASP A 268 -34.90 -18.80 -11.75
CA ASP A 268 -35.36 -19.33 -13.04
C ASP A 268 -34.78 -18.55 -14.24
N ALA A 269 -34.51 -17.24 -14.08
CA ALA A 269 -33.72 -16.48 -15.05
C ALA A 269 -32.27 -17.01 -15.10
N ALA A 270 -31.66 -17.29 -13.94
CA ALA A 270 -30.34 -17.91 -13.87
C ALA A 270 -30.29 -19.26 -14.61
N LYS A 271 -31.30 -20.13 -14.41
CA LYS A 271 -31.39 -21.42 -15.14
C LYS A 271 -31.54 -21.21 -16.65
N SER A 272 -32.27 -20.17 -17.07
CA SER A 272 -32.45 -19.80 -18.48
C SER A 272 -31.11 -19.37 -19.10
N GLN A 273 -30.42 -18.42 -18.47
CA GLN A 273 -29.12 -17.92 -18.96
C GLN A 273 -28.03 -19.00 -18.91
N LEU A 274 -28.01 -19.87 -17.91
CA LEU A 274 -27.07 -21.01 -17.86
C LEU A 274 -27.27 -21.97 -19.04
N LYS A 275 -28.52 -22.28 -19.42
CA LYS A 275 -28.82 -23.06 -20.64
C LYS A 275 -28.37 -22.31 -21.90
N ARG A 276 -28.54 -20.99 -21.96
CA ARG A 276 -28.09 -20.16 -23.09
C ARG A 276 -26.58 -20.19 -23.24
N VAL A 277 -25.82 -20.09 -22.15
CA VAL A 277 -24.35 -20.23 -22.12
C VAL A 277 -23.94 -21.63 -22.61
N GLU A 278 -24.62 -22.70 -22.16
CA GLU A 278 -24.35 -24.06 -22.65
C GLU A 278 -24.63 -24.22 -24.16
N VAL A 279 -25.71 -23.61 -24.68
CA VAL A 279 -26.02 -23.62 -26.12
C VAL A 279 -24.97 -22.85 -26.92
N LEU A 280 -24.55 -21.67 -26.46
CA LEU A 280 -23.48 -20.89 -27.08
C LEU A 280 -22.15 -21.66 -27.07
N GLY A 281 -21.83 -22.36 -25.97
CA GLY A 281 -20.68 -23.24 -25.88
C GLY A 281 -20.74 -24.41 -26.88
N LYS A 282 -21.91 -25.04 -27.05
CA LYS A 282 -22.09 -26.11 -28.07
C LYS A 282 -21.97 -25.60 -29.50
N LEU A 283 -22.45 -24.38 -29.78
CA LEU A 283 -22.24 -23.73 -31.09
C LEU A 283 -20.76 -23.39 -31.32
N LEU A 284 -20.05 -22.95 -30.29
CA LEU A 284 -18.60 -22.71 -30.34
C LEU A 284 -17.82 -23.99 -30.65
N ILE A 285 -18.21 -25.12 -30.02
CA ILE A 285 -17.65 -26.45 -30.28
C ILE A 285 -17.94 -26.92 -31.72
N GLN A 286 -19.12 -26.64 -32.27
CA GLN A 286 -19.41 -26.93 -33.68
C GLN A 286 -18.53 -26.13 -34.63
N ALA A 287 -18.16 -24.90 -34.28
CA ALA A 287 -17.24 -24.06 -35.04
C ALA A 287 -15.76 -24.43 -34.84
N MET A 288 -15.40 -25.03 -33.69
CA MET A 288 -14.04 -25.46 -33.32
C MET A 288 -14.10 -26.88 -32.74
N PRO A 289 -14.09 -27.94 -33.60
CA PRO A 289 -14.24 -29.34 -33.16
C PRO A 289 -13.15 -29.84 -32.21
N GLU A 290 -12.00 -29.16 -32.17
CA GLU A 290 -10.93 -29.34 -31.16
C GLU A 290 -11.41 -29.15 -29.71
N LEU A 291 -12.56 -28.50 -29.49
CA LEU A 291 -13.16 -28.29 -28.18
C LEU A 291 -14.26 -29.31 -27.84
N ALA A 292 -14.44 -30.40 -28.61
CA ALA A 292 -15.54 -31.35 -28.43
C ALA A 292 -15.73 -31.84 -26.99
N ASP A 293 -14.64 -32.18 -26.32
CA ASP A 293 -14.63 -32.73 -24.96
C ASP A 293 -14.47 -31.65 -23.87
N SER A 294 -14.53 -30.36 -24.23
CA SER A 294 -14.29 -29.25 -23.30
C SER A 294 -15.52 -28.89 -22.46
N LEU A 295 -16.74 -29.11 -22.95
CA LEU A 295 -17.97 -28.61 -22.32
C LEU A 295 -18.84 -29.75 -21.76
N GLU A 296 -18.98 -29.78 -20.43
CA GLU A 296 -19.80 -30.78 -19.73
C GLU A 296 -20.81 -30.13 -18.77
N ARG A 297 -21.91 -30.83 -18.47
CA ARG A 297 -22.84 -30.46 -17.39
C ARG A 297 -22.73 -31.49 -16.27
N LYS A 298 -22.48 -31.04 -15.04
CA LYS A 298 -22.25 -31.87 -13.85
C LYS A 298 -23.13 -31.44 -12.68
N LYS A 299 -23.32 -32.34 -11.71
CA LYS A 299 -24.02 -32.07 -10.44
C LYS A 299 -23.00 -32.04 -9.31
N VAL A 300 -22.98 -30.96 -8.54
CA VAL A 300 -22.06 -30.75 -7.41
C VAL A 300 -22.78 -29.98 -6.31
N ALA A 301 -22.54 -30.32 -5.04
CA ALA A 301 -23.14 -29.68 -3.86
C ALA A 301 -24.67 -29.53 -3.92
N GLY A 302 -25.37 -30.50 -4.54
CA GLY A 302 -26.82 -30.46 -4.76
C GLY A 302 -27.30 -29.53 -5.88
N GLY A 303 -26.41 -28.78 -6.53
CA GLY A 303 -26.67 -27.90 -7.66
C GLY A 303 -26.34 -28.52 -9.03
N GLU A 304 -26.43 -27.70 -10.08
CA GLU A 304 -26.00 -28.03 -11.44
C GLU A 304 -25.00 -26.99 -11.96
N VAL A 305 -23.87 -27.45 -12.49
CA VAL A 305 -22.81 -26.63 -13.09
C VAL A 305 -22.58 -27.03 -14.54
N VAL A 306 -22.26 -26.05 -15.37
CA VAL A 306 -21.69 -26.24 -16.71
C VAL A 306 -20.21 -25.91 -16.60
N THR A 307 -19.36 -26.88 -16.94
CA THR A 307 -17.90 -26.77 -16.86
C THR A 307 -17.31 -26.64 -18.25
N PHE A 308 -16.48 -25.63 -18.46
CA PHE A 308 -15.56 -25.54 -19.59
C PHE A 308 -14.16 -25.95 -19.11
N THR A 309 -13.68 -27.08 -19.61
CA THR A 309 -12.36 -27.66 -19.35
C THR A 309 -11.45 -27.33 -20.52
N SER A 310 -10.35 -26.63 -20.25
CA SER A 310 -9.21 -26.57 -21.15
C SER A 310 -8.07 -27.35 -20.51
N ALA A 311 -7.39 -28.22 -21.27
CA ALA A 311 -5.96 -28.38 -21.01
C ALA A 311 -5.35 -26.97 -21.19
N ALA A 312 -4.62 -26.48 -20.18
CA ALA A 312 -4.23 -25.08 -20.13
C ALA A 312 -3.31 -24.67 -21.28
N PHE A 313 -2.68 -25.66 -21.91
CA PHE A 313 -1.55 -25.51 -22.81
C PHE A 313 -1.55 -26.45 -24.03
N ASP A 314 -2.67 -27.08 -24.39
CA ASP A 314 -2.75 -28.04 -25.49
C ASP A 314 -2.84 -27.37 -26.88
N SER A 315 -1.86 -26.51 -27.20
CA SER A 315 -1.84 -25.74 -28.44
C SER A 315 -0.46 -25.74 -29.10
N ASN A 316 -0.44 -25.57 -30.42
CA ASN A 316 0.77 -25.32 -31.23
C ASN A 316 1.63 -24.14 -30.72
N LEU A 317 1.12 -23.35 -29.78
CA LEU A 317 1.73 -22.15 -29.25
C LEU A 317 2.40 -22.39 -27.91
N PHE A 318 1.88 -23.34 -27.13
CA PHE A 318 2.65 -23.92 -26.05
C PHE A 318 3.78 -24.76 -26.61
N SER A 319 3.56 -25.60 -27.63
CA SER A 319 4.68 -26.30 -28.26
C SER A 319 5.71 -25.34 -28.88
N SER A 320 5.28 -24.27 -29.57
CA SER A 320 6.20 -23.21 -30.01
C SER A 320 6.93 -22.53 -28.84
N TRP A 321 6.27 -22.31 -27.70
CA TRP A 321 6.87 -21.72 -26.51
C TRP A 321 7.82 -22.69 -25.79
N VAL A 322 7.52 -23.98 -25.78
CA VAL A 322 8.37 -25.06 -25.26
C VAL A 322 9.60 -25.23 -26.15
N GLU A 323 9.47 -25.18 -27.47
CA GLU A 323 10.60 -25.15 -28.40
C GLU A 323 11.47 -23.90 -28.17
N LEU A 324 10.87 -22.72 -28.01
CA LEU A 324 11.57 -21.49 -27.64
C LEU A 324 12.28 -21.60 -26.28
N ALA A 325 11.59 -22.11 -25.25
CA ALA A 325 12.14 -22.28 -23.90
C ALA A 325 13.26 -23.32 -23.88
N ARG A 326 13.18 -24.39 -24.69
CA ARG A 326 14.25 -25.38 -24.87
C ARG A 326 15.45 -24.81 -25.63
N ALA A 327 15.21 -23.95 -26.63
CA ALA A 327 16.27 -23.27 -27.38
C ALA A 327 16.96 -22.17 -26.56
N GLU A 328 16.22 -21.38 -25.80
CA GLU A 328 16.78 -20.43 -24.81
C GLU A 328 17.45 -21.15 -23.62
N ALA A 329 17.14 -22.44 -23.43
CA ALA A 329 17.78 -23.32 -22.45
C ALA A 329 19.02 -24.09 -22.97
N GLU A 330 19.58 -23.74 -24.14
CA GLU A 330 20.90 -24.24 -24.53
C GLU A 330 21.96 -23.83 -23.48
N GLY A 331 22.50 -24.81 -22.76
CA GLY A 331 23.43 -24.61 -21.63
C GLY A 331 22.82 -24.81 -20.24
N PHE A 332 21.52 -25.13 -20.13
CA PHE A 332 20.84 -25.41 -18.86
C PHE A 332 20.55 -26.90 -18.69
N ASP A 333 20.17 -27.31 -17.47
CA ASP A 333 19.84 -28.70 -17.16
C ASP A 333 18.52 -29.12 -17.82
N ALA A 334 18.61 -29.99 -18.82
CA ALA A 334 17.47 -30.47 -19.58
C ALA A 334 16.42 -31.19 -18.70
N GLU A 335 16.83 -31.89 -17.64
CA GLU A 335 15.89 -32.57 -16.73
C GLU A 335 15.04 -31.54 -15.95
N GLN A 336 15.63 -30.38 -15.60
CA GLN A 336 14.90 -29.28 -14.95
C GLN A 336 13.95 -28.58 -15.93
N VAL A 337 14.37 -28.39 -17.19
CA VAL A 337 13.48 -27.86 -18.26
C VAL A 337 12.30 -28.79 -18.50
N ASP A 338 12.56 -30.08 -18.70
CA ASP A 338 11.54 -31.11 -18.90
C ASP A 338 10.55 -31.12 -17.72
N LYS A 339 11.05 -31.15 -16.48
CA LYS A 339 10.19 -31.19 -15.29
C LYS A 339 9.27 -29.97 -15.16
N VAL A 340 9.72 -28.77 -15.53
CA VAL A 340 8.90 -27.55 -15.49
C VAL A 340 7.92 -27.51 -16.67
N VAL A 341 8.35 -27.91 -17.86
CA VAL A 341 7.50 -28.00 -19.06
C VAL A 341 6.39 -29.02 -18.85
N ASP A 342 6.69 -30.19 -18.29
CA ASP A 342 5.73 -31.26 -17.99
C ASP A 342 4.75 -30.82 -16.91
N ALA A 343 5.22 -30.17 -15.84
CA ALA A 343 4.35 -29.63 -14.79
C ALA A 343 3.36 -28.61 -15.36
N ILE A 344 3.83 -27.63 -16.13
CA ILE A 344 2.97 -26.62 -16.79
C ILE A 344 2.04 -27.29 -17.82
N GLY A 345 2.56 -28.18 -18.66
CA GLY A 345 1.78 -28.89 -19.69
C GLY A 345 0.70 -29.80 -19.13
N SER A 346 0.90 -30.34 -17.93
CA SER A 346 -0.09 -31.14 -17.19
C SER A 346 -1.24 -30.32 -16.60
N LEU A 347 -1.11 -28.98 -16.53
CA LEU A 347 -2.14 -28.13 -15.95
C LEU A 347 -3.45 -28.20 -16.72
N LYS A 348 -4.51 -28.45 -15.98
CA LYS A 348 -5.90 -28.40 -16.42
C LYS A 348 -6.53 -27.15 -15.83
N ILE A 349 -7.25 -26.37 -16.64
CA ILE A 349 -8.08 -25.26 -16.17
C ILE A 349 -9.54 -25.62 -16.39
N VAL A 350 -10.31 -25.66 -15.31
CA VAL A 350 -11.75 -25.86 -15.32
C VAL A 350 -12.43 -24.58 -14.86
N VAL A 351 -13.23 -23.99 -15.75
CA VAL A 351 -14.13 -22.89 -15.42
C VAL A 351 -15.54 -23.45 -15.27
N ALA A 352 -16.11 -23.39 -14.07
CA ALA A 352 -17.46 -23.85 -13.79
C ALA A 352 -18.40 -22.67 -13.57
N LEU A 353 -19.52 -22.62 -14.30
CA LEU A 353 -20.62 -21.69 -14.06
C LEU A 353 -21.88 -22.50 -13.77
N GLY A 354 -22.60 -22.19 -12.70
CA GLY A 354 -23.78 -22.97 -12.31
C GLY A 354 -24.64 -22.33 -11.26
N ILE A 355 -25.55 -23.15 -10.71
CA ILE A 355 -26.49 -22.76 -9.67
C ILE A 355 -26.41 -23.77 -8.53
N ILE A 356 -26.10 -23.29 -7.33
CA ILE A 356 -25.98 -24.08 -6.10
C ILE A 356 -26.82 -23.38 -5.02
N GLY A 357 -27.87 -24.05 -4.54
CA GLY A 357 -28.84 -23.44 -3.62
C GLY A 357 -29.56 -22.23 -4.22
N ASP A 358 -29.51 -21.11 -3.51
CA ASP A 358 -30.06 -19.79 -3.90
C ASP A 358 -29.04 -18.92 -4.69
N ARG A 359 -27.97 -19.52 -5.21
CA ARG A 359 -26.82 -18.76 -5.77
C ARG A 359 -26.43 -19.17 -7.17
N VAL A 360 -26.06 -18.18 -7.97
CA VAL A 360 -25.18 -18.38 -9.13
C VAL A 360 -23.75 -18.52 -8.61
N VAL A 361 -23.05 -19.55 -9.08
CA VAL A 361 -21.65 -19.81 -8.72
C VAL A 361 -20.80 -19.81 -9.97
N LEU A 362 -19.75 -18.96 -9.98
CA LEU A 362 -18.66 -18.99 -10.94
C LEU A 362 -17.41 -19.49 -10.21
N SER A 363 -16.68 -20.41 -10.82
CA SER A 363 -15.49 -21.02 -10.22
C SER A 363 -14.40 -21.24 -11.26
N VAL A 364 -13.15 -21.16 -10.81
CA VAL A 364 -11.94 -21.53 -11.57
C VAL A 364 -11.13 -22.47 -10.69
N GLY A 365 -10.54 -23.52 -11.26
CA GLY A 365 -9.71 -24.49 -10.54
C GLY A 365 -9.09 -25.51 -11.49
N ASP A 366 -8.45 -26.55 -10.97
CA ASP A 366 -7.99 -27.70 -11.77
C ASP A 366 -9.10 -28.72 -12.07
N SER A 367 -10.17 -28.64 -11.28
CA SER A 367 -11.29 -29.58 -11.19
C SER A 367 -12.55 -28.84 -10.74
N ILE A 368 -13.55 -29.56 -10.22
CA ILE A 368 -14.70 -28.98 -9.50
C ILE A 368 -14.86 -29.58 -8.11
N ASP A 369 -13.87 -30.32 -7.63
CA ASP A 369 -13.98 -31.17 -6.45
C ASP A 369 -14.01 -30.30 -5.17
N HIS A 370 -13.36 -29.13 -5.20
CA HIS A 370 -13.47 -28.10 -4.18
C HIS A 370 -14.88 -27.53 -4.00
N LEU A 371 -15.72 -27.57 -5.05
CA LEU A 371 -17.12 -27.15 -4.95
C LEU A 371 -17.97 -28.15 -4.14
N GLU A 372 -17.55 -29.40 -3.96
CA GLU A 372 -18.25 -30.35 -3.07
C GLU A 372 -18.19 -29.93 -1.59
N LYS A 373 -17.20 -29.11 -1.21
CA LYS A 373 -17.06 -28.57 0.16
C LYS A 373 -18.13 -27.51 0.50
N LEU A 374 -18.74 -26.87 -0.51
CA LEU A 374 -19.69 -25.77 -0.34
C LEU A 374 -20.93 -26.19 0.47
N GLY A 375 -21.32 -25.35 1.43
CA GLY A 375 -22.54 -25.57 2.23
C GLY A 375 -22.45 -26.72 3.25
N SER A 376 -21.28 -27.32 3.43
CA SER A 376 -21.07 -28.38 4.42
C SER A 376 -21.08 -27.82 5.85
N GLU A 377 -22.19 -27.94 6.58
CA GLU A 377 -22.36 -27.41 7.95
C GLU A 377 -21.22 -27.82 8.91
N LYS A 378 -20.73 -29.07 8.80
CA LYS A 378 -19.63 -29.61 9.62
C LYS A 378 -18.25 -29.04 9.27
N GLN A 379 -18.15 -28.28 8.18
CA GLN A 379 -16.92 -27.71 7.66
C GLN A 379 -17.05 -26.21 7.33
N SER A 380 -18.06 -25.50 7.84
CA SER A 380 -18.24 -24.07 7.55
C SER A 380 -17.18 -23.17 8.23
N LEU A 381 -16.64 -22.21 7.50
CA LEU A 381 -15.74 -21.17 8.00
C LEU A 381 -16.41 -20.30 9.07
N LEU A 382 -17.71 -20.05 8.93
CA LEU A 382 -18.51 -19.27 9.86
C LEU A 382 -18.53 -19.88 11.27
N ALA A 383 -18.25 -21.18 11.43
CA ALA A 383 -18.17 -21.84 12.74
C ALA A 383 -16.81 -21.68 13.44
N THR A 384 -15.78 -21.21 12.75
CA THR A 384 -14.40 -21.13 13.28
C THR A 384 -14.22 -20.05 14.35
N LYS A 385 -13.09 -20.10 15.08
CA LYS A 385 -12.74 -19.10 16.11
C LYS A 385 -12.62 -17.67 15.54
N PRO A 386 -11.93 -17.41 14.40
CA PRO A 386 -11.84 -16.06 13.85
C PRO A 386 -13.18 -15.38 13.55
N PHE A 387 -14.23 -16.17 13.31
CA PHE A 387 -15.58 -15.67 13.03
C PHE A 387 -16.45 -15.43 14.28
N ALA A 388 -15.96 -15.72 15.49
CA ALA A 388 -16.72 -15.46 16.73
C ALA A 388 -17.15 -13.98 16.88
N PRO A 389 -16.30 -12.97 16.63
CA PRO A 389 -16.70 -11.57 16.74
C PRO A 389 -17.75 -11.15 15.71
N LEU A 390 -17.75 -11.76 14.52
CA LEU A 390 -18.78 -11.51 13.51
C LEU A 390 -20.14 -12.05 13.98
N ARG A 391 -20.17 -13.25 14.58
CA ARG A 391 -21.40 -13.86 15.12
C ARG A 391 -22.03 -13.02 16.23
N GLU A 392 -21.21 -12.36 17.07
CA GLU A 392 -21.67 -11.41 18.09
C GLU A 392 -22.35 -10.16 17.49
N GLN A 393 -21.98 -9.76 16.27
CA GLN A 393 -22.53 -8.59 15.56
C GLN A 393 -23.56 -8.96 14.48
N SER A 394 -24.07 -10.20 14.51
CA SER A 394 -24.93 -10.80 13.47
C SER A 394 -26.29 -10.13 13.27
N THR A 395 -26.76 -9.33 14.23
CA THR A 395 -28.01 -8.56 14.14
C THR A 395 -27.83 -7.19 13.47
N ASN A 396 -26.58 -6.74 13.26
CA ASN A 396 -26.32 -5.49 12.58
C ASN A 396 -26.46 -5.64 11.05
N PRO A 397 -26.78 -4.57 10.32
CA PRO A 397 -26.84 -4.58 8.86
C PRO A 397 -25.43 -4.62 8.26
N LEU A 398 -24.81 -5.80 8.25
CA LEU A 398 -23.47 -6.07 7.72
C LEU A 398 -23.35 -5.62 6.24
N THR A 399 -22.21 -5.04 5.89
CA THR A 399 -21.94 -4.46 4.56
C THR A 399 -20.73 -5.07 3.87
N ALA A 400 -19.72 -5.51 4.63
CA ALA A 400 -18.59 -6.25 4.08
C ALA A 400 -18.00 -7.20 5.14
N ILE A 401 -17.39 -8.28 4.67
CA ILE A 401 -16.60 -9.22 5.47
C ILE A 401 -15.30 -9.52 4.69
N SER A 402 -14.17 -9.56 5.38
CA SER A 402 -12.87 -9.92 4.81
C SER A 402 -12.12 -10.84 5.76
N TYR A 403 -11.48 -11.88 5.24
CA TYR A 403 -10.75 -12.87 6.04
C TYR A 403 -9.49 -13.33 5.31
N VAL A 404 -8.41 -13.53 6.07
CA VAL A 404 -7.17 -14.14 5.56
C VAL A 404 -6.70 -15.17 6.59
N SER A 405 -6.49 -16.40 6.12
CA SER A 405 -6.07 -17.52 6.97
C SER A 405 -4.64 -17.36 7.51
N GLU A 406 -4.33 -18.07 8.59
CA GLU A 406 -2.97 -18.13 9.14
C GLU A 406 -1.94 -18.67 8.13
N PRO A 407 -2.19 -19.78 7.38
CA PRO A 407 -1.29 -20.23 6.31
C PRO A 407 -1.02 -19.16 5.25
N LEU A 408 -2.06 -18.52 4.70
CA LEU A 408 -1.89 -17.51 3.65
C LEU A 408 -1.11 -16.28 4.16
N ARG A 409 -1.36 -15.84 5.40
CA ARG A 409 -0.58 -14.74 5.99
C ARG A 409 0.88 -15.11 6.21
N LYS A 410 1.18 -16.37 6.58
CA LYS A 410 2.56 -16.86 6.69
C LYS A 410 3.26 -16.93 5.34
N ALA A 411 2.57 -17.38 4.29
CA ALA A 411 3.12 -17.40 2.93
C ALA A 411 3.49 -16.00 2.43
N LEU A 412 2.69 -14.99 2.76
CA LEU A 412 2.94 -13.57 2.41
C LEU A 412 3.93 -12.83 3.34
N ALA A 413 4.49 -13.50 4.34
CA ALA A 413 5.29 -12.85 5.37
C ALA A 413 6.76 -12.68 4.97
N ALA A 414 7.35 -11.53 5.31
CA ALA A 414 8.80 -11.44 5.47
C ALA A 414 9.25 -12.43 6.56
N SER A 415 10.29 -13.22 6.28
CA SER A 415 10.84 -14.18 7.23
C SER A 415 12.35 -13.99 7.40
N ALA A 416 12.90 -14.46 8.52
CA ALA A 416 14.35 -14.44 8.73
C ALA A 416 15.10 -15.40 7.80
N ASP A 417 14.38 -16.23 7.05
CA ASP A 417 14.94 -17.24 6.15
C ASP A 417 15.66 -16.58 4.96
N ASP A 418 15.29 -15.35 4.58
CA ASP A 418 15.99 -14.54 3.57
C ASP A 418 17.45 -14.24 3.99
N ILE A 419 17.65 -13.95 5.28
CA ILE A 419 18.97 -13.69 5.88
C ILE A 419 19.75 -15.02 6.05
N GLU A 420 19.05 -16.13 6.31
CA GLU A 420 19.67 -17.46 6.35
C GLU A 420 20.06 -17.98 4.97
N GLN A 421 19.33 -17.62 3.91
CA GLN A 421 19.72 -17.89 2.52
C GLN A 421 20.99 -17.13 2.15
N LEU A 422 21.09 -15.84 2.49
CA LEU A 422 22.34 -15.08 2.38
C LEU A 422 23.50 -15.75 3.13
N ALA A 423 23.26 -16.27 4.34
CA ALA A 423 24.28 -17.01 5.08
C ALA A 423 24.69 -18.31 4.35
N ASN A 424 23.75 -19.05 3.76
CA ASN A 424 24.05 -20.28 3.02
C ASN A 424 24.85 -20.01 1.73
N LEU A 425 24.70 -18.82 1.14
CA LEU A 425 25.43 -18.39 -0.06
C LEU A 425 26.83 -17.80 0.25
N ALA A 426 27.21 -17.64 1.52
CA ALA A 426 28.42 -16.92 1.91
C ALA A 426 29.72 -17.49 1.33
N ASP A 427 29.81 -18.81 1.10
CA ASP A 427 30.98 -19.40 0.43
C ASP A 427 31.05 -18.93 -1.02
N THR A 428 29.98 -19.12 -1.79
CA THR A 428 29.88 -18.68 -3.20
C THR A 428 30.04 -17.16 -3.36
N LEU A 429 29.56 -16.37 -2.41
CA LEU A 429 29.72 -14.90 -2.43
C LEU A 429 31.15 -14.48 -2.08
N ALA A 430 31.81 -15.16 -1.13
CA ALA A 430 33.21 -14.93 -0.81
C ALA A 430 34.11 -15.34 -1.98
N GLU A 431 33.87 -16.50 -2.61
CA GLU A 431 34.57 -16.94 -3.82
C GLU A 431 34.39 -15.96 -4.98
N ALA A 432 33.15 -15.52 -5.25
CA ALA A 432 32.86 -14.57 -6.33
C ALA A 432 33.53 -13.20 -6.14
N ALA A 433 33.67 -12.73 -4.90
CA ALA A 433 34.36 -11.50 -4.54
C ALA A 433 35.86 -11.71 -4.21
N ASP A 434 36.38 -12.94 -4.38
CA ASP A 434 37.77 -13.33 -4.12
C ASP A 434 38.22 -12.99 -2.67
N LEU A 435 37.34 -13.20 -1.68
CA LEU A 435 37.61 -12.82 -0.28
C LEU A 435 38.56 -13.81 0.41
N PRO A 436 39.40 -13.34 1.35
CA PRO A 436 40.35 -14.19 2.08
C PRO A 436 39.71 -15.36 2.84
N GLU A 437 40.52 -16.41 3.08
CA GLU A 437 40.09 -17.59 3.83
C GLU A 437 39.47 -17.21 5.19
N GLY A 438 38.34 -17.84 5.51
CA GLY A 438 37.57 -17.57 6.72
C GLY A 438 36.55 -16.42 6.60
N ALA A 439 36.57 -15.59 5.55
CA ALA A 439 35.54 -14.56 5.32
C ALA A 439 34.14 -15.18 5.28
N ALA A 440 33.93 -16.21 4.46
CA ALA A 440 32.65 -16.91 4.35
C ALA A 440 32.18 -17.57 5.67
N ALA A 441 33.11 -18.03 6.49
CA ALA A 441 32.80 -18.59 7.81
C ALA A 441 32.34 -17.49 8.79
N GLN A 442 33.01 -16.35 8.81
CA GLN A 442 32.61 -15.20 9.64
C GLN A 442 31.27 -14.62 9.18
N ALA A 443 31.08 -14.43 7.87
CA ALA A 443 29.82 -13.95 7.30
C ALA A 443 28.64 -14.86 7.68
N ARG A 444 28.84 -16.20 7.63
CA ARG A 444 27.83 -17.18 8.10
C ARG A 444 27.46 -17.04 9.56
N ILE A 445 28.44 -16.80 10.43
CA ILE A 445 28.20 -16.61 11.86
C ILE A 445 27.41 -15.31 12.08
N ASN A 446 27.88 -14.20 11.50
CA ASN A 446 27.25 -12.88 11.64
C ASN A 446 25.80 -12.90 11.11
N LEU A 447 25.58 -13.37 9.88
CA LEU A 447 24.24 -13.44 9.27
C LEU A 447 23.28 -14.35 10.05
N LYS A 448 23.75 -15.48 10.59
CA LYS A 448 22.91 -16.34 11.45
C LYS A 448 22.57 -15.67 12.79
N GLN A 449 23.47 -14.87 13.35
CA GLN A 449 23.20 -14.08 14.55
C GLN A 449 22.16 -12.97 14.28
N VAL A 450 22.28 -12.26 13.16
CA VAL A 450 21.29 -11.28 12.69
C VAL A 450 19.93 -11.95 12.46
N ALA A 451 19.88 -13.07 11.72
CA ALA A 451 18.66 -13.83 11.48
C ALA A 451 17.98 -14.30 12.78
N SER A 452 18.75 -14.77 13.76
CA SER A 452 18.25 -15.18 15.08
C SER A 452 17.64 -14.00 15.85
N GLY A 453 18.33 -12.86 15.91
CA GLY A 453 17.80 -11.65 16.56
C GLY A 453 16.60 -11.05 15.83
N TYR A 454 16.57 -11.09 14.51
CA TYR A 454 15.43 -10.66 13.69
C TYR A 454 14.21 -11.58 13.90
N ARG A 455 14.40 -12.91 13.86
CA ARG A 455 13.31 -13.90 14.05
C ARG A 455 12.62 -13.76 15.41
N LYS A 456 13.34 -13.37 16.48
CA LYS A 456 12.73 -13.07 17.80
C LYS A 456 11.73 -11.91 17.79
N ARG A 457 11.81 -11.02 16.80
CA ARG A 457 11.01 -9.78 16.70
C ARG A 457 9.95 -9.81 15.60
N LEU A 458 10.01 -10.81 14.72
CA LEU A 458 8.95 -11.04 13.75
C LEU A 458 7.63 -11.39 14.46
N PRO A 459 6.48 -10.91 13.93
CA PRO A 459 5.17 -11.37 14.37
C PRO A 459 5.01 -12.88 14.18
N VAL A 460 4.49 -13.56 15.20
CA VAL A 460 3.99 -14.93 15.04
C VAL A 460 2.58 -14.80 14.46
N LEU A 461 2.48 -14.88 13.14
CA LEU A 461 1.24 -14.59 12.42
C LEU A 461 0.14 -15.59 12.74
N GLY A 462 -1.06 -15.06 13.02
CA GLY A 462 -2.31 -15.80 13.12
C GLY A 462 -3.26 -15.36 12.01
N ALA A 463 -4.50 -15.86 12.01
CA ALA A 463 -5.53 -15.40 11.09
C ALA A 463 -5.85 -13.89 11.25
N TRP A 464 -6.46 -13.29 10.23
CA TRP A 464 -7.01 -11.94 10.25
C TRP A 464 -8.45 -11.94 9.77
N MET A 465 -9.33 -11.17 10.40
CA MET A 465 -10.73 -11.05 10.02
C MET A 465 -11.22 -9.62 10.26
N ALA A 466 -11.86 -9.02 9.26
CA ALA A 466 -12.51 -7.72 9.38
C ALA A 466 -13.95 -7.77 8.86
N PHE A 467 -14.80 -6.89 9.38
CA PHE A 467 -16.16 -6.71 8.91
C PHE A 467 -16.67 -5.30 9.19
N SER A 468 -17.69 -4.88 8.44
CA SER A 468 -18.36 -3.60 8.59
C SER A 468 -19.88 -3.74 8.54
N PHE A 469 -20.59 -2.76 9.08
CA PHE A 469 -22.04 -2.64 9.05
C PHE A 469 -22.48 -1.18 8.97
N LEU A 470 -23.73 -0.94 8.57
CA LEU A 470 -24.35 0.38 8.65
C LEU A 470 -24.75 0.70 10.10
N SER A 471 -24.30 1.84 10.59
CA SER A 471 -24.78 2.48 11.81
C SER A 471 -25.77 3.60 11.49
N GLU A 472 -26.43 4.17 12.51
CA GLU A 472 -27.27 5.37 12.35
C GLU A 472 -26.52 6.58 11.78
N GLN A 473 -25.20 6.62 11.90
CA GLN A 473 -24.35 7.78 11.59
C GLN A 473 -23.44 7.57 10.38
N GLY A 474 -23.55 6.46 9.65
CA GLY A 474 -22.59 6.07 8.60
C GLY A 474 -22.11 4.63 8.80
N TYR A 475 -20.83 4.35 8.54
CA TYR A 475 -20.28 2.99 8.65
C TYR A 475 -19.57 2.77 9.99
N GLU A 476 -19.62 1.54 10.48
CA GLU A 476 -18.86 1.09 11.65
C GLU A 476 -18.32 -0.32 11.40
N GLY A 477 -17.16 -0.65 11.96
CA GLY A 477 -16.53 -1.94 11.68
C GLY A 477 -15.39 -2.31 12.61
N TYR A 478 -14.98 -3.57 12.51
CA TYR A 478 -13.91 -4.15 13.33
C TYR A 478 -12.92 -4.88 12.43
N ALA A 479 -11.64 -4.82 12.79
CA ALA A 479 -10.59 -5.69 12.27
C ALA A 479 -9.90 -6.38 13.45
N TRP A 480 -9.73 -7.69 13.35
CA TRP A 480 -9.15 -8.56 14.35
C TRP A 480 -7.92 -9.26 13.79
N ASP A 481 -6.81 -9.15 14.51
CA ASP A 481 -5.55 -9.81 14.18
C ASP A 481 -5.15 -10.74 15.33
N TRP A 482 -5.11 -12.06 15.08
CA TRP A 482 -4.69 -13.07 16.05
C TRP A 482 -3.17 -13.30 16.09
N SER A 483 -2.39 -12.44 15.43
CA SER A 483 -0.92 -12.48 15.48
C SER A 483 -0.39 -12.13 16.87
N LYS A 484 0.65 -12.83 17.27
CA LYS A 484 1.37 -12.60 18.52
C LYS A 484 2.71 -11.93 18.23
N ASN A 485 3.39 -11.48 19.28
CA ASN A 485 4.66 -10.75 19.18
C ASN A 485 4.57 -9.40 18.40
N LEU A 486 3.37 -8.84 18.25
CA LEU A 486 3.20 -7.51 17.67
C LEU A 486 3.88 -6.44 18.54
N PRO A 487 4.46 -5.37 17.94
CA PRO A 487 5.17 -4.33 18.68
C PRO A 487 4.26 -3.39 19.49
N SER A 488 2.93 -3.49 19.34
CA SER A 488 1.95 -2.60 19.96
C SER A 488 1.76 -2.85 21.47
N ASP A 489 1.59 -1.79 22.27
CA ASP A 489 1.30 -1.86 23.72
C ASP A 489 -0.04 -1.18 24.07
N GLY A 490 -1.09 -1.99 24.23
CA GLY A 490 -2.40 -1.54 24.68
C GLY A 490 -2.63 -1.59 26.21
N SER A 491 -1.58 -1.63 27.03
CA SER A 491 -1.71 -1.81 28.49
C SER A 491 -2.19 -0.57 29.27
N LYS A 492 -2.09 0.62 28.69
CA LYS A 492 -2.41 1.91 29.33
C LYS A 492 -3.14 2.85 28.36
N PRO A 493 -3.87 3.88 28.85
CA PRO A 493 -4.43 4.92 27.99
C PRO A 493 -3.36 5.69 27.20
N LEU A 494 -3.76 6.32 26.09
CA LEU A 494 -2.87 7.10 25.22
C LEU A 494 -2.86 8.58 25.61
N THR A 495 -2.07 8.93 26.63
CA THR A 495 -1.98 10.30 27.14
C THR A 495 -1.47 11.31 26.10
N LEU A 496 -0.78 10.87 25.04
CA LEU A 496 -0.30 11.76 23.99
C LEU A 496 -1.43 12.33 23.11
N LEU A 497 -2.66 11.78 23.19
CA LEU A 497 -3.84 12.38 22.56
C LEU A 497 -4.18 13.77 23.13
N GLU A 498 -3.80 14.07 24.37
CA GLU A 498 -3.92 15.41 24.94
C GLU A 498 -3.01 16.44 24.24
N HIS A 499 -1.97 15.97 23.56
CA HIS A 499 -1.00 16.79 22.81
C HIS A 499 -1.31 16.87 21.31
N ALA A 500 -2.49 16.42 20.88
CA ALA A 500 -2.95 16.51 19.49
C ALA A 500 -3.63 17.84 19.13
N GLY A 501 -3.43 18.91 19.92
CA GLY A 501 -3.94 20.26 19.62
C GLY A 501 -5.45 20.46 19.83
N GLY A 502 -6.11 19.52 20.52
CA GLY A 502 -7.55 19.58 20.81
C GLY A 502 -8.43 19.14 19.64
N SER A 503 -8.39 19.84 18.52
CA SER A 503 -9.19 19.50 17.32
C SER A 503 -8.35 19.61 16.04
N PRO A 504 -7.45 18.66 15.76
CA PRO A 504 -6.61 18.68 14.56
C PRO A 504 -7.42 18.38 13.28
N LEU A 505 -6.81 18.58 12.10
CA LEU A 505 -7.32 18.01 10.85
C LEU A 505 -7.27 16.48 10.89
N GLY A 506 -6.18 15.94 11.43
CA GLY A 506 -6.08 14.52 11.71
C GLY A 506 -4.98 14.25 12.73
N ALA A 507 -5.13 13.17 13.49
CA ALA A 507 -4.07 12.70 14.37
C ALA A 507 -4.06 11.17 14.41
N VAL A 508 -2.86 10.61 14.55
CA VAL A 508 -2.62 9.19 14.82
C VAL A 508 -1.67 9.12 16.01
N VAL A 509 -2.08 8.46 17.08
CA VAL A 509 -1.24 8.20 18.26
C VAL A 509 -1.16 6.70 18.46
N VAL A 510 0.05 6.17 18.64
CA VAL A 510 0.31 4.76 18.94
C VAL A 510 1.26 4.63 20.12
N ARG A 511 1.15 3.52 20.87
CA ARG A 511 2.18 3.09 21.83
C ARG A 511 2.81 1.78 21.36
N THR A 512 4.14 1.73 21.34
CA THR A 512 4.90 0.49 21.15
C THR A 512 5.41 -0.04 22.49
N LYS A 513 5.70 -1.35 22.53
CA LYS A 513 6.38 -1.99 23.66
C LYS A 513 7.80 -1.46 23.76
N ASN A 514 8.21 -1.14 24.99
CA ASN A 514 9.61 -0.84 25.29
C ASN A 514 10.42 -2.15 25.35
N ASP A 515 11.37 -2.31 24.43
CA ASP A 515 12.31 -3.43 24.38
C ASP A 515 13.72 -2.89 24.10
N PRO A 516 14.49 -2.53 25.14
CA PRO A 516 15.84 -1.99 24.97
C PRO A 516 16.81 -2.91 24.23
N SER A 517 16.54 -4.23 24.18
CA SER A 517 17.39 -5.17 23.43
C SER A 517 17.40 -4.91 21.93
N GLN A 518 16.39 -4.21 21.39
CA GLN A 518 16.34 -3.82 19.97
C GLN A 518 17.51 -2.91 19.59
N PHE A 519 17.86 -1.97 20.46
CA PHE A 519 18.96 -1.05 20.19
C PHE A 519 20.31 -1.76 20.34
N GLU A 520 20.49 -2.57 21.38
CA GLU A 520 21.75 -3.30 21.59
C GLU A 520 22.00 -4.37 20.50
N ASP A 521 20.95 -5.06 20.01
CA ASP A 521 21.10 -5.94 18.85
C ASP A 521 21.46 -5.15 17.59
N PHE A 522 20.87 -3.97 17.35
CA PHE A 522 21.24 -3.11 16.22
C PHE A 522 22.71 -2.67 16.28
N VAL A 523 23.18 -2.18 17.44
CA VAL A 523 24.59 -1.81 17.64
C VAL A 523 25.50 -3.02 17.38
N ALA A 524 25.19 -4.17 17.96
CA ALA A 524 25.98 -5.39 17.74
C ALA A 524 25.99 -5.85 16.26
N TRP A 525 24.92 -5.61 15.50
CA TRP A 525 24.87 -5.91 14.07
C TRP A 525 25.72 -4.93 13.25
N THR A 526 25.72 -3.65 13.60
CA THR A 526 26.62 -2.64 13.00
C THR A 526 28.08 -2.97 13.28
N ASP A 527 28.43 -3.31 14.53
CA ASP A 527 29.80 -3.70 14.91
C ASP A 527 30.27 -4.97 14.14
N MET A 528 29.38 -5.95 13.97
CA MET A 528 29.65 -7.13 13.14
C MET A 528 29.86 -6.80 11.66
N GLY A 529 29.15 -5.81 11.13
CA GLY A 529 29.33 -5.33 9.75
C GLY A 529 30.63 -4.56 9.58
N TRP A 530 30.93 -3.62 10.48
CA TRP A 530 32.14 -2.81 10.48
C TRP A 530 33.41 -3.66 10.60
N SER A 531 33.45 -4.57 11.57
CA SER A 531 34.58 -5.48 11.76
C SER A 531 34.77 -6.47 10.59
N PHE A 532 33.70 -6.88 9.90
CA PHE A 532 33.80 -7.65 8.67
C PHE A 532 34.40 -6.82 7.53
N PHE A 533 33.92 -5.59 7.35
CA PHE A 533 34.41 -4.67 6.33
C PHE A 533 35.90 -4.37 6.49
N GLN A 534 36.32 -3.90 7.69
CA GLN A 534 37.73 -3.60 8.00
C GLN A 534 38.66 -4.80 7.75
N LYS A 535 38.20 -6.01 8.09
CA LYS A 535 39.02 -7.22 8.02
C LYS A 535 39.13 -7.85 6.63
N TYR A 536 38.08 -7.79 5.81
CA TYR A 536 37.97 -8.58 4.58
C TYR A 536 37.72 -7.77 3.30
N LEU A 537 37.18 -6.54 3.40
CA LEU A 537 36.83 -5.71 2.24
C LEU A 537 37.80 -4.53 2.08
N LEU A 538 38.08 -3.80 3.18
CA LEU A 538 39.02 -2.68 3.16
C LEU A 538 40.41 -3.06 2.59
N PRO A 539 41.03 -4.22 2.92
CA PRO A 539 42.33 -4.58 2.35
C PRO A 539 42.33 -4.85 0.83
N LYS A 540 41.15 -4.95 0.21
CA LYS A 540 40.97 -5.13 -1.25
C LYS A 540 40.65 -3.83 -1.99
N SER A 541 40.35 -2.74 -1.29
CA SER A 541 40.23 -1.41 -1.89
C SER A 541 41.59 -0.88 -2.34
N ASP A 542 41.61 0.17 -3.15
CA ASP A 542 42.84 0.85 -3.55
C ASP A 542 43.42 1.71 -2.42
N GLY A 543 44.71 2.03 -2.52
CA GLY A 543 45.44 2.72 -1.45
C GLY A 543 44.86 4.08 -1.07
N GLU A 544 44.31 4.83 -2.04
CA GLU A 544 43.67 6.13 -1.76
C GLU A 544 42.40 5.96 -0.91
N PHE A 545 41.60 4.92 -1.16
CA PHE A 545 40.44 4.60 -0.33
C PHE A 545 40.87 4.10 1.05
N GLN A 546 41.95 3.31 1.16
CA GLN A 546 42.49 2.86 2.45
C GLN A 546 42.96 4.05 3.30
N GLU A 547 43.79 4.95 2.74
CA GLU A 547 44.24 6.17 3.42
C GLU A 547 43.05 7.08 3.81
N SER A 548 42.03 7.19 2.94
CA SER A 548 40.81 7.94 3.24
C SER A 548 39.98 7.31 4.35
N PHE A 549 39.94 5.97 4.41
CA PHE A 549 39.20 5.24 5.45
C PHE A 549 39.93 5.25 6.79
N ASP A 550 41.26 5.15 6.81
CA ASP A 550 42.05 5.26 8.05
C ASP A 550 41.79 6.61 8.73
N ALA A 551 41.66 7.70 7.96
CA ALA A 551 41.26 9.00 8.47
C ALA A 551 39.79 9.04 9.00
N ILE A 552 38.86 8.27 8.41
CA ILE A 552 37.50 8.09 8.95
C ILE A 552 37.55 7.33 10.28
N ASP A 553 38.31 6.24 10.38
CA ASP A 553 38.39 5.40 11.58
C ASP A 553 39.10 6.13 12.73
N GLU A 554 40.15 6.90 12.46
CA GLU A 554 40.84 7.71 13.47
C GLU A 554 40.01 8.91 13.95
N HIS A 555 39.35 9.65 13.04
CA HIS A 555 38.78 10.96 13.36
C HIS A 555 37.24 10.99 13.47
N LEU A 556 36.51 10.10 12.79
CA LEU A 556 35.04 10.12 12.73
C LEU A 556 34.38 8.95 13.47
N ALA A 557 34.96 7.75 13.45
CA ALA A 557 34.40 6.60 14.19
C ALA A 557 34.22 6.86 15.71
N PRO A 558 35.12 7.59 16.42
CA PRO A 558 34.89 7.97 17.81
C PRO A 558 33.63 8.83 18.03
N LEU A 559 33.25 9.67 17.06
CA LEU A 559 32.01 10.46 17.11
C LEU A 559 30.79 9.55 16.95
N GLY A 560 30.88 8.51 16.12
CA GLY A 560 29.85 7.47 16.00
C GLY A 560 29.58 6.72 17.30
N VAL A 561 30.63 6.40 18.07
CA VAL A 561 30.50 5.79 19.41
C VAL A 561 29.81 6.76 20.38
N GLN A 562 30.22 8.04 20.40
CA GLN A 562 29.58 9.06 21.24
C GLN A 562 28.11 9.25 20.89
N PHE A 563 27.75 9.28 19.60
CA PHE A 563 26.37 9.34 19.14
C PHE A 563 25.53 8.17 19.69
N VAL A 564 26.03 6.93 19.55
CA VAL A 564 25.39 5.73 20.09
C VAL A 564 25.21 5.82 21.60
N ASP A 565 26.20 6.30 22.34
CA ASP A 565 26.11 6.43 23.80
C ASP A 565 25.15 7.54 24.25
N ILE A 566 25.04 8.67 23.53
CA ILE A 566 24.01 9.69 23.81
C ILE A 566 22.61 9.11 23.57
N LEU A 567 22.41 8.34 22.49
CA LEU A 567 21.15 7.66 22.23
C LEU A 567 20.82 6.64 23.34
N ARG A 568 21.78 5.78 23.68
CA ARG A 568 21.67 4.72 24.70
C ARG A 568 21.35 5.26 26.09
N THR A 569 22.06 6.31 26.51
CA THR A 569 22.04 6.77 27.91
C THR A 569 21.09 7.93 28.17
N LYS A 570 20.76 8.75 27.15
CA LYS A 570 19.92 9.94 27.30
C LYS A 570 18.61 9.85 26.51
N ILE A 571 18.68 9.69 25.18
CA ILE A 571 17.49 9.77 24.33
C ILE A 571 16.53 8.61 24.57
N LEU A 572 16.97 7.35 24.41
CA LEU A 572 16.08 6.18 24.54
C LEU A 572 15.44 6.05 25.95
N PRO A 573 16.17 6.22 27.07
CA PRO A 573 15.57 6.18 28.40
C PRO A 573 14.55 7.32 28.62
N SER A 574 14.82 8.51 28.07
CA SER A 574 13.91 9.65 28.19
C SER A 574 12.60 9.50 27.39
N LEU A 575 12.54 8.57 26.43
CA LEU A 575 11.37 8.24 25.61
C LEU A 575 10.66 6.94 26.05
N ALA A 576 10.97 6.41 27.23
CA ALA A 576 10.56 5.06 27.67
C ALA A 576 9.05 4.76 27.71
N ASP A 577 8.17 5.76 27.65
CA ASP A 577 6.71 5.58 27.51
C ASP A 577 6.29 5.15 26.07
N ASN A 578 7.18 5.31 25.09
CA ASN A 578 7.05 4.79 23.72
C ASN A 578 5.74 5.18 23.00
N GLN A 579 5.17 6.34 23.34
CA GLN A 579 4.09 6.95 22.58
C GLN A 579 4.64 7.81 21.44
N LEU A 580 4.15 7.56 20.23
CA LEU A 580 4.40 8.34 19.02
C LEU A 580 3.08 8.90 18.50
N GLY A 581 3.05 10.20 18.27
CA GLY A 581 1.94 10.93 17.65
C GLY A 581 2.37 11.53 16.32
N PHE A 582 1.49 11.46 15.32
CA PHE A 582 1.53 12.29 14.12
C PHE A 582 0.27 13.15 14.11
N VAL A 583 0.43 14.46 13.89
CA VAL A 583 -0.66 15.44 13.91
C VAL A 583 -0.60 16.28 12.65
N LEU A 584 -1.75 16.44 12.00
CA LEU A 584 -1.98 17.42 10.94
C LEU A 584 -2.95 18.47 11.47
N ASP A 585 -2.60 19.74 11.36
CA ASP A 585 -3.58 20.83 11.46
C ASP A 585 -3.37 21.89 10.36
N ALA A 586 -4.23 22.92 10.36
CA ALA A 586 -4.13 24.05 9.43
C ALA A 586 -4.55 25.37 10.11
N GLU A 587 -4.10 25.57 11.36
CA GLU A 587 -4.44 26.78 12.13
C GLU A 587 -3.61 28.01 11.71
N SER A 588 -2.37 27.80 11.27
CA SER A 588 -1.51 28.87 10.74
C SER A 588 -1.96 29.29 9.35
N LYS A 589 -1.77 30.56 8.99
CA LYS A 589 -2.17 31.10 7.67
C LYS A 589 -1.14 32.06 7.09
N SER A 590 -0.98 32.03 5.77
CA SER A 590 -0.09 32.93 5.03
C SER A 590 -0.85 33.71 3.96
N ARG A 591 -0.45 34.97 3.72
CA ARG A 591 -0.86 35.70 2.51
C ARG A 591 0.07 35.44 1.33
N ARG A 592 1.33 35.09 1.55
CA ARG A 592 2.32 34.84 0.51
C ARG A 592 3.23 33.69 1.01
N PRO A 593 2.90 32.42 0.71
CA PRO A 593 3.60 31.26 1.27
C PRO A 593 5.03 31.10 0.73
N HIS A 594 5.34 31.71 -0.42
CA HIS A 594 6.66 31.79 -1.02
C HIS A 594 6.85 33.13 -1.75
N ARG A 595 8.07 33.69 -1.77
CA ARG A 595 8.37 35.01 -2.34
C ARG A 595 8.06 35.11 -3.83
N ASP A 596 8.29 34.02 -4.57
CA ASP A 596 8.07 33.93 -6.02
C ASP A 596 6.60 33.62 -6.38
N LEU A 597 5.72 33.56 -5.39
CA LEU A 597 4.28 33.40 -5.57
C LEU A 597 3.55 34.73 -5.31
N PRO A 598 2.50 35.05 -6.08
CA PRO A 598 1.69 36.23 -5.84
C PRO A 598 1.04 36.19 -4.46
N SER A 599 0.76 37.37 -3.91
CA SER A 599 0.05 37.47 -2.63
C SER A 599 -1.42 37.11 -2.80
N SER A 600 -2.03 36.52 -1.78
CA SER A 600 -3.45 36.19 -1.72
C SER A 600 -4.20 37.23 -0.88
N ALA A 601 -5.31 37.74 -1.42
CA ALA A 601 -6.20 38.66 -0.69
C ALA A 601 -6.84 38.01 0.55
N GLU A 602 -7.01 36.69 0.54
CA GLU A 602 -7.48 35.89 1.67
C GLU A 602 -6.34 34.98 2.18
N PRO A 603 -5.99 35.00 3.48
CA PRO A 603 -4.92 34.18 4.02
C PRO A 603 -5.16 32.66 3.84
N LEU A 604 -4.23 31.99 3.16
CA LEU A 604 -4.22 30.57 2.85
C LEU A 604 -3.84 29.75 4.10
N PRO A 605 -4.61 28.71 4.48
CA PRO A 605 -4.25 27.81 5.57
C PRO A 605 -2.96 27.02 5.26
N LEU A 606 -1.96 27.08 6.13
CA LEU A 606 -0.74 26.29 6.01
C LEU A 606 -0.96 24.91 6.65
N ILE A 607 -0.76 23.84 5.89
CA ILE A 607 -0.82 22.48 6.45
C ILE A 607 0.41 22.26 7.34
N GLY A 608 0.18 22.08 8.64
CA GLY A 608 1.22 21.80 9.62
C GLY A 608 1.29 20.31 9.96
N PRO A 609 2.24 19.55 9.40
CA PRO A 609 2.61 18.23 9.91
C PRO A 609 3.50 18.38 11.14
N ALA A 610 3.17 17.62 12.18
CA ALA A 610 3.96 17.53 13.40
C ALA A 610 4.13 16.09 13.88
N ILE A 611 5.32 15.79 14.39
CA ILE A 611 5.62 14.58 15.15
C ILE A 611 5.62 14.94 16.63
N VAL A 612 4.92 14.16 17.45
CA VAL A 612 4.88 14.31 18.89
C VAL A 612 5.43 13.04 19.53
N LEU A 613 6.32 13.12 20.52
CA LEU A 613 6.80 11.96 21.27
C LEU A 613 6.47 12.12 22.76
N GLY A 614 6.08 11.04 23.43
CA GLY A 614 5.88 11.01 24.88
C GLY A 614 7.21 10.98 25.64
N LEU A 615 7.37 11.86 26.63
CA LEU A 615 8.56 11.95 27.47
C LEU A 615 8.37 11.25 28.81
N ALA A 616 9.28 10.35 29.15
CA ALA A 616 9.47 9.79 30.49
C ALA A 616 10.39 10.66 31.36
N ASP A 617 11.41 11.31 30.76
CA ASP A 617 12.26 12.30 31.44
C ASP A 617 12.61 13.46 30.51
N ALA A 618 11.86 14.56 30.64
CA ALA A 618 12.08 15.75 29.82
C ALA A 618 13.38 16.51 30.12
N LYS A 619 14.04 16.28 31.26
CA LYS A 619 15.35 16.88 31.54
C LYS A 619 16.43 16.10 30.79
N LEU A 620 16.44 14.78 30.93
CA LEU A 620 17.38 13.89 30.27
C LEU A 620 17.29 14.01 28.73
N PHE A 621 16.08 14.15 28.18
CA PHE A 621 15.88 14.39 26.75
C PHE A 621 16.53 15.71 26.27
N ARG A 622 16.42 16.80 27.04
CA ARG A 622 17.06 18.09 26.69
C ARG A 622 18.57 18.02 26.79
N GLU A 623 19.11 17.31 27.78
CA GLU A 623 20.55 17.05 27.89
C GLU A 623 21.03 16.25 26.67
N GLY A 624 20.33 15.16 26.29
CA GLY A 624 20.65 14.39 25.10
C GLY A 624 20.57 15.19 23.79
N LEU A 625 19.55 16.03 23.60
CA LEU A 625 19.48 16.92 22.44
C LEU A 625 20.61 17.95 22.41
N SER A 626 21.00 18.48 23.57
CA SER A 626 22.13 19.42 23.65
C SER A 626 23.43 18.75 23.24
N ASP A 627 23.69 17.54 23.72
CA ASP A 627 24.89 16.77 23.37
C ASP A 627 24.89 16.38 21.89
N LEU A 628 23.75 15.92 21.34
CA LEU A 628 23.63 15.62 19.91
C LEU A 628 23.88 16.86 19.04
N PHE A 629 23.38 18.03 19.46
CA PHE A 629 23.63 19.28 18.75
C PHE A 629 25.12 19.65 18.80
N SER A 630 25.78 19.58 19.96
CA SER A 630 27.21 19.83 20.07
C SER A 630 28.04 18.85 19.21
N LEU A 631 27.74 17.55 19.27
CA LEU A 631 28.46 16.51 18.53
C LEU A 631 28.38 16.73 17.01
N ILE A 632 27.22 17.16 16.49
CA ILE A 632 27.01 17.37 15.05
C ILE A 632 27.48 18.75 14.60
N ALA A 633 27.11 19.82 15.33
CA ALA A 633 27.34 21.20 14.92
C ALA A 633 28.78 21.70 15.20
N VAL A 634 29.49 21.05 16.13
CA VAL A 634 30.87 21.40 16.48
C VAL A 634 31.81 20.27 16.08
N ASP A 635 31.77 19.16 16.81
CA ASP A 635 32.83 18.13 16.73
C ASP A 635 32.90 17.47 15.34
N LEU A 636 31.74 17.13 14.75
CA LEU A 636 31.67 16.54 13.41
C LEU A 636 32.09 17.53 12.31
N LEU A 637 31.63 18.80 12.36
CA LEU A 637 32.04 19.79 11.35
C LEU A 637 33.54 20.10 11.42
N GLU A 638 34.10 20.20 12.63
CA GLU A 638 35.55 20.37 12.81
C GLU A 638 36.32 19.19 12.22
N LYS A 639 35.93 17.95 12.54
CA LYS A 639 36.61 16.76 12.02
C LYS A 639 36.44 16.56 10.52
N VAL A 640 35.27 16.87 9.94
CA VAL A 640 35.09 16.83 8.47
C VAL A 640 35.97 17.88 7.77
N ARG A 641 36.13 19.09 8.33
CA ARG A 641 37.05 20.11 7.79
C ARG A 641 38.52 19.69 7.87
N GLU A 642 38.91 19.00 8.95
CA GLU A 642 40.28 18.43 9.10
C GLU A 642 40.55 17.31 8.09
N VAL A 643 39.64 16.34 7.96
CA VAL A 643 39.83 15.15 7.12
C VAL A 643 39.66 15.47 5.62
N TRP A 644 38.69 16.30 5.25
CA TRP A 644 38.40 16.67 3.88
C TRP A 644 38.31 18.19 3.69
N PRO A 645 39.46 18.88 3.54
CA PRO A 645 39.51 20.31 3.25
C PRO A 645 38.67 20.67 2.03
N GLY A 646 37.74 21.61 2.19
CA GLY A 646 36.82 22.05 1.13
C GLY A 646 35.51 21.26 1.01
N ALA A 647 35.32 20.15 1.76
CA ALA A 647 34.04 19.42 1.77
C ALA A 647 32.89 20.20 2.45
N ILE A 648 33.24 21.16 3.31
CA ILE A 648 32.31 22.14 3.91
C ILE A 648 32.72 23.52 3.38
N PRO A 649 31.79 24.34 2.85
CA PRO A 649 32.11 25.70 2.39
C PRO A 649 32.77 26.56 3.47
N GLU A 650 33.75 27.38 3.09
CA GLU A 650 34.41 28.30 4.03
C GLU A 650 33.39 29.25 4.67
N GLY A 651 33.35 29.29 6.01
CA GLY A 651 32.41 30.10 6.77
C GLY A 651 30.99 29.55 6.92
N TYR A 652 30.69 28.34 6.42
CA TYR A 652 29.44 27.65 6.76
C TYR A 652 29.53 27.05 8.17
N ASP A 653 28.67 27.51 9.09
CA ASP A 653 28.43 26.90 10.41
C ASP A 653 26.94 26.56 10.56
N VAL A 654 26.59 25.59 11.42
CA VAL A 654 25.18 25.28 11.71
C VAL A 654 24.55 26.49 12.42
N PRO A 655 23.46 27.08 11.90
CA PRO A 655 22.83 28.23 12.55
C PRO A 655 22.35 27.92 13.97
N GLU A 656 22.66 28.80 14.92
CA GLU A 656 22.10 28.66 16.27
C GLU A 656 20.56 28.80 16.23
N PRO A 657 19.82 27.88 16.87
CA PRO A 657 18.36 28.00 16.94
C PRO A 657 17.92 29.20 17.76
N THR A 658 16.86 29.88 17.29
CA THR A 658 16.16 30.89 18.07
C THR A 658 15.45 30.21 19.25
N LYS A 659 15.98 30.40 20.46
CA LYS A 659 15.46 29.83 21.70
C LYS A 659 14.35 30.69 22.28
N SER A 660 13.13 30.17 22.27
CA SER A 660 11.93 30.82 22.82
C SER A 660 11.42 30.11 24.08
N LYS A 661 11.16 30.87 25.15
CA LYS A 661 10.48 30.34 26.34
C LYS A 661 8.97 30.42 26.13
N ILE A 662 8.31 29.26 26.14
CA ILE A 662 6.87 29.10 25.94
C ILE A 662 6.19 28.64 27.23
N ALA A 663 4.86 28.69 27.30
CA ALA A 663 4.12 28.45 28.54
C ALA A 663 4.41 27.07 29.19
N GLU A 664 4.47 26.02 28.37
CA GLU A 664 4.61 24.62 28.82
C GLU A 664 6.02 24.04 28.64
N GLY A 665 7.03 24.85 28.29
CA GLY A 665 8.37 24.33 27.98
C GLY A 665 9.36 25.33 27.38
N THR A 666 10.18 24.85 26.45
CA THR A 666 11.08 25.67 25.63
C THR A 666 10.99 25.21 24.19
N ALA A 667 10.96 26.17 23.26
CA ALA A 667 11.02 25.93 21.83
C ALA A 667 12.34 26.45 21.26
N TRP A 668 12.80 25.78 20.22
CA TRP A 668 13.94 26.12 19.40
C TRP A 668 13.43 26.12 17.95
N SER A 669 13.54 27.25 17.25
CA SER A 669 13.24 27.32 15.82
C SER A 669 14.49 27.65 15.01
N PHE A 670 14.57 27.06 13.83
CA PHE A 670 15.69 27.22 12.90
C PHE A 670 15.21 28.05 11.72
N ALA A 671 15.84 29.20 11.48
CA ALA A 671 15.55 29.98 10.29
C ALA A 671 16.05 29.22 9.05
N ILE A 672 15.30 29.28 7.96
CA ILE A 672 15.77 28.81 6.64
C ILE A 672 16.04 30.08 5.80
N PRO A 673 17.25 30.69 5.91
CA PRO A 673 17.59 31.88 5.14
C PRO A 673 17.49 31.61 3.64
N ASP A 674 17.19 32.64 2.87
CA ASP A 674 17.10 32.65 1.40
C ASP A 674 16.14 31.66 0.73
N SER A 675 15.44 30.83 1.52
CA SER A 675 14.45 29.83 1.08
C SER A 675 13.23 30.40 0.37
N GLY A 676 12.99 31.71 0.48
CA GLY A 676 11.81 32.37 -0.07
C GLY A 676 10.49 32.04 0.63
N LEU A 677 10.45 31.09 1.57
CA LEU A 677 9.25 30.73 2.33
C LEU A 677 8.79 31.87 3.25
N ASP A 678 7.51 31.87 3.61
CA ASP A 678 6.97 32.71 4.68
C ASP A 678 7.77 32.49 5.98
N GLU A 679 8.20 33.58 6.64
CA GLU A 679 9.03 33.55 7.85
C GLU A 679 8.44 32.72 9.01
N GLN A 680 7.13 32.46 9.02
CA GLN A 680 6.49 31.58 10.00
C GLN A 680 6.80 30.09 9.79
N VAL A 681 7.29 29.69 8.61
CA VAL A 681 7.68 28.33 8.25
C VAL A 681 9.13 28.10 8.68
N GLN A 682 9.30 27.53 9.86
CA GLN A 682 10.59 27.23 10.46
C GLN A 682 10.56 25.84 11.10
N PRO A 683 11.51 24.94 10.77
CA PRO A 683 11.76 23.74 11.55
C PRO A 683 11.86 24.11 13.02
N SER A 684 11.14 23.39 13.87
CA SER A 684 11.02 23.70 15.28
C SER A 684 10.97 22.44 16.12
N ILE A 685 11.68 22.50 17.25
CA ILE A 685 11.65 21.49 18.30
C ILE A 685 11.12 22.20 19.55
N ALA A 686 10.03 21.72 20.13
CA ALA A 686 9.54 22.23 21.40
C ALA A 686 9.46 21.11 22.42
N VAL A 687 10.14 21.29 23.56
CA VAL A 687 10.23 20.28 24.63
C VAL A 687 9.49 20.80 25.86
N GLY A 688 8.41 20.11 26.23
CA GLY A 688 7.65 20.37 27.44
C GLY A 688 8.09 19.53 28.64
N ASN A 689 7.14 19.18 29.49
CA ASN A 689 7.34 18.28 30.63
C ASN A 689 6.99 16.81 30.34
N THR A 690 6.00 16.56 29.47
CA THR A 690 5.47 15.22 29.17
C THR A 690 5.51 14.85 27.68
N ALA A 691 5.88 15.80 26.82
CA ALA A 691 5.97 15.59 25.38
C ALA A 691 7.05 16.49 24.75
N VAL A 692 7.57 16.04 23.61
CA VAL A 692 8.31 16.86 22.64
C VAL A 692 7.51 16.92 21.34
N VAL A 693 7.54 18.07 20.66
CA VAL A 693 6.93 18.29 19.36
C VAL A 693 8.00 18.73 18.35
N PHE A 694 7.97 18.13 17.17
CA PHE A 694 8.72 18.53 15.98
C PHE A 694 7.71 19.01 14.92
N SER A 695 7.88 20.22 14.38
CA SER A 695 7.00 20.78 13.34
C SER A 695 7.74 21.85 12.52
N PHE A 696 7.27 22.12 11.30
CA PHE A 696 7.71 23.26 10.48
C PHE A 696 7.00 24.59 10.83
N LEU A 697 6.19 24.63 11.88
CA LEU A 697 5.48 25.83 12.33
C LEU A 697 5.67 26.00 13.86
N PRO A 698 6.50 26.95 14.35
CA PRO A 698 6.76 27.12 15.79
C PRO A 698 5.49 27.34 16.63
N GLN A 699 4.49 28.03 16.07
CA GLN A 699 3.18 28.25 16.70
C GLN A 699 2.37 26.95 16.86
N GLN A 700 2.54 25.98 15.93
CA GLN A 700 1.96 24.65 16.09
C GLN A 700 2.63 23.91 17.25
N SER A 701 3.97 23.93 17.30
CA SER A 701 4.73 23.28 18.38
C SER A 701 4.32 23.75 19.77
N GLU A 702 4.12 25.05 19.98
CA GLU A 702 3.59 25.58 21.25
C GLU A 702 2.15 25.12 21.53
N ARG A 703 1.27 25.12 20.52
CA ARG A 703 -0.13 24.66 20.64
C ARG A 703 -0.22 23.16 21.00
N LEU A 704 0.62 22.32 20.41
CA LEU A 704 0.61 20.86 20.63
C LEU A 704 1.23 20.47 21.98
N LEU A 705 2.21 21.22 22.49
CA LEU A 705 2.70 21.03 23.87
C LEU A 705 1.65 21.36 24.92
N LYS A 706 0.71 22.27 24.63
CA LYS A 706 -0.40 22.56 25.54
C LYS A 706 -1.43 21.42 25.52
N LYS A 707 -1.63 20.80 26.69
CA LYS A 707 -2.68 19.79 26.88
C LYS A 707 -4.06 20.35 26.55
N ALA A 708 -4.77 19.67 25.65
CA ALA A 708 -6.13 19.98 25.26
C ALA A 708 -6.95 18.68 25.11
N PRO A 709 -8.21 18.61 25.58
CA PRO A 709 -9.05 17.43 25.40
C PRO A 709 -9.21 17.09 23.91
N PHE A 710 -8.97 15.83 23.54
CA PHE A 710 -9.05 15.37 22.17
C PHE A 710 -10.50 15.34 21.67
N LYS A 711 -10.88 16.42 20.96
CA LYS A 711 -12.20 16.67 20.39
C LYS A 711 -12.15 16.47 18.89
N THR A 712 -12.33 15.23 18.48
CA THR A 712 -12.71 14.90 17.11
C THR A 712 -14.23 14.97 17.00
N GLY A 713 -14.79 15.16 15.80
CA GLY A 713 -16.24 15.26 15.58
C GLY A 713 -17.06 14.01 15.93
N SER A 714 -16.43 12.97 16.49
CA SER A 714 -17.02 11.69 16.86
C SER A 714 -16.69 11.34 18.32
N PRO A 715 -17.68 11.22 19.23
CA PRO A 715 -17.47 10.81 20.64
C PRO A 715 -17.10 9.31 20.79
N PHE A 716 -16.79 8.66 19.67
CA PHE A 716 -16.43 7.26 19.52
C PHE A 716 -15.14 6.87 20.24
N LEU A 717 -14.14 7.75 20.23
CA LEU A 717 -12.83 7.46 20.80
C LEU A 717 -12.88 7.52 22.33
N GLN A 718 -12.91 6.34 22.94
CA GLN A 718 -12.90 6.15 24.38
C GLN A 718 -11.47 6.31 24.92
N VAL A 719 -10.93 7.53 24.81
CA VAL A 719 -9.51 7.87 25.06
C VAL A 719 -9.00 7.48 26.46
N GLU A 720 -9.91 7.41 27.44
CA GLU A 720 -9.63 6.98 28.82
C GLU A 720 -9.36 5.47 28.97
N LYS A 721 -9.66 4.66 27.95
CA LYS A 721 -9.40 3.21 27.99
C LYS A 721 -7.97 2.89 27.57
N PRO A 722 -7.43 1.75 28.04
CA PRO A 722 -6.18 1.21 27.51
C PRO A 722 -6.27 0.97 26.00
N LEU A 723 -5.37 1.62 25.25
CA LEU A 723 -5.33 1.60 23.79
C LEU A 723 -3.88 1.48 23.32
N ALA A 724 -3.67 0.66 22.30
CA ALA A 724 -2.39 0.52 21.60
C ALA A 724 -2.25 1.55 20.48
N GLY A 725 -3.38 2.02 19.95
CA GLY A 725 -3.43 3.07 18.95
C GLY A 725 -4.80 3.77 18.94
N ALA A 726 -4.81 5.03 18.53
CA ALA A 726 -6.00 5.83 18.29
C ALA A 726 -5.74 6.77 17.11
N ALA A 727 -6.73 6.92 16.25
CA ALA A 727 -6.63 7.74 15.06
C ALA A 727 -7.95 8.46 14.78
N ALA A 728 -7.87 9.66 14.23
CA ALA A 728 -9.01 10.38 13.70
C ALA A 728 -8.63 11.32 12.57
N PHE A 729 -9.58 11.58 11.69
CA PHE A 729 -9.46 12.53 10.59
C PHE A 729 -10.78 13.27 10.39
N ASP A 730 -10.74 14.61 10.44
CA ASP A 730 -11.88 15.50 10.24
C ASP A 730 -11.89 16.01 8.78
N PHE A 731 -12.78 15.42 7.99
CA PHE A 731 -12.91 15.75 6.58
C PHE A 731 -13.56 17.11 6.36
N VAL A 732 -14.40 17.59 7.30
CA VAL A 732 -14.99 18.92 7.19
C VAL A 732 -13.88 19.97 7.24
N ARG A 733 -13.04 19.88 8.29
CA ARG A 733 -11.92 20.79 8.47
C ARG A 733 -10.86 20.65 7.37
N LEU A 734 -10.60 19.44 6.85
CA LEU A 734 -9.67 19.28 5.72
C LEU A 734 -10.16 20.08 4.51
N PHE A 735 -11.44 19.93 4.14
CA PHE A 735 -11.97 20.63 2.99
C PHE A 735 -12.14 22.13 3.23
N ASP A 736 -12.39 22.58 4.47
CA ASP A 736 -12.30 24.01 4.84
C ASP A 736 -10.87 24.56 4.70
N ALA A 737 -9.83 23.74 4.89
CA ALA A 737 -8.43 24.12 4.70
C ALA A 737 -7.99 24.14 3.23
N LEU A 738 -8.53 23.23 2.39
CA LEU A 738 -8.18 23.10 0.98
C LEU A 738 -8.93 24.08 0.06
N GLU A 739 -10.17 24.47 0.40
CA GLU A 739 -11.02 25.33 -0.43
C GLU A 739 -10.36 26.68 -0.80
N PRO A 740 -9.67 27.42 0.11
CA PRO A 740 -8.94 28.64 -0.23
C PRO A 740 -7.79 28.42 -1.24
N TRP A 741 -7.10 27.27 -1.18
CA TRP A 741 -6.03 26.96 -2.13
C TRP A 741 -6.54 26.73 -3.55
N VAL A 742 -7.73 26.13 -3.70
CA VAL A 742 -8.34 25.96 -5.03
C VAL A 742 -8.79 27.31 -5.61
N VAL A 743 -9.32 28.21 -4.78
CA VAL A 743 -9.61 29.61 -5.18
C VAL A 743 -8.34 30.33 -5.63
N TYR A 744 -7.26 30.21 -4.87
CA TYR A 744 -5.96 30.80 -5.19
C TYR A 744 -5.39 30.28 -6.52
N VAL A 745 -5.36 28.96 -6.73
CA VAL A 745 -4.86 28.35 -7.98
C VAL A 745 -5.72 28.75 -9.18
N ALA A 746 -7.04 28.84 -9.02
CA ALA A 746 -7.92 29.32 -10.09
C ALA A 746 -7.62 30.78 -10.48
N ARG A 747 -7.41 31.67 -9.51
CA ARG A 747 -7.03 33.07 -9.75
C ARG A 747 -5.64 33.19 -10.37
N TYR A 748 -4.67 32.40 -9.92
CA TYR A 748 -3.34 32.31 -10.51
C TYR A 748 -3.42 31.95 -12.00
N GLY A 749 -4.18 30.90 -12.33
CA GLY A 749 -4.39 30.47 -13.71
C GLY A 749 -5.08 31.54 -14.59
N CYS A 750 -5.97 32.36 -14.03
CA CYS A 750 -6.59 33.46 -14.77
C CYS A 750 -5.58 34.55 -15.13
N VAL A 751 -4.71 34.95 -14.19
CA VAL A 751 -3.64 35.92 -14.44
C VAL A 751 -2.67 35.36 -15.46
N GLN A 752 -2.23 34.11 -15.30
CA GLN A 752 -1.33 33.45 -16.24
C GLN A 752 -1.91 33.37 -17.66
N GLN A 753 -3.21 33.09 -17.80
CA GLN A 753 -3.89 33.04 -19.09
C GLN A 753 -4.04 34.43 -19.75
N ARG A 754 -4.21 35.49 -18.94
CA ARG A 754 -4.38 36.87 -19.42
C ARG A 754 -3.05 37.51 -19.81
N ASP A 755 -2.03 37.33 -18.98
CA ASP A 755 -0.79 38.11 -19.03
C ASP A 755 0.43 37.27 -19.49
N GLY A 756 0.27 35.95 -19.66
CA GLY A 756 1.31 35.01 -20.11
C GLY A 756 2.26 34.52 -19.01
N SER A 757 2.45 35.31 -17.97
CA SER A 757 3.13 34.98 -16.72
C SER A 757 2.32 35.49 -15.52
N VAL A 758 2.79 35.23 -14.30
CA VAL A 758 2.20 35.80 -13.07
C VAL A 758 3.30 36.53 -12.33
N ASP A 759 3.16 37.85 -12.23
CA ASP A 759 4.09 38.69 -11.46
C ASP A 759 3.92 38.40 -9.95
N PRO A 760 4.97 38.00 -9.22
CA PRO A 760 4.92 37.78 -7.78
C PRO A 760 4.39 38.97 -6.98
N ASP A 761 4.52 40.22 -7.45
CA ASP A 761 3.98 41.40 -6.76
C ASP A 761 2.49 41.67 -7.03
N THR A 762 1.82 40.81 -7.78
CA THR A 762 0.36 40.79 -7.91
C THR A 762 -0.32 40.36 -6.60
N GLU A 763 -1.47 40.95 -6.27
CA GLU A 763 -2.42 40.38 -5.29
C GLU A 763 -3.55 39.65 -6.03
N LEU A 764 -3.70 38.35 -5.79
CA LEU A 764 -4.79 37.51 -6.28
C LEU A 764 -6.05 37.74 -5.45
N ASN A 765 -6.93 38.59 -5.97
CA ASN A 765 -8.25 38.90 -5.46
C ASN A 765 -9.34 38.48 -6.47
N ALA A 766 -10.61 38.81 -6.19
CA ALA A 766 -11.73 38.44 -7.06
C ALA A 766 -11.70 39.12 -8.44
N ASP A 767 -11.02 40.27 -8.59
CA ASP A 767 -10.92 40.99 -9.87
C ASP A 767 -9.98 40.29 -10.87
N ALA A 768 -9.21 39.29 -10.40
CA ALA A 768 -8.44 38.39 -11.26
C ALA A 768 -9.31 37.32 -11.94
N GLU A 769 -10.54 37.08 -11.47
CA GLU A 769 -11.39 36.01 -11.98
C GLU A 769 -12.01 36.39 -13.33
N ASN A 770 -11.87 35.50 -14.33
CA ASN A 770 -12.67 35.59 -15.56
C ASN A 770 -14.02 34.85 -15.40
N GLU A 771 -14.92 35.03 -16.37
CA GLU A 771 -16.28 34.46 -16.33
C GLU A 771 -16.27 32.93 -16.17
N GLN A 772 -15.34 32.25 -16.86
CA GLN A 772 -15.14 30.80 -16.75
C GLN A 772 -14.69 30.38 -15.35
N ALA A 773 -13.72 31.08 -14.75
CA ALA A 773 -13.22 30.77 -13.41
C ALA A 773 -14.27 31.03 -12.34
N THR A 774 -15.03 32.12 -12.45
CA THR A 774 -16.17 32.42 -11.57
C THR A 774 -17.18 31.28 -11.56
N ASP A 775 -17.50 30.71 -12.74
CA ASP A 775 -18.43 29.57 -12.85
C ASP A 775 -17.82 28.21 -12.44
N VAL A 776 -16.51 28.02 -12.60
CA VAL A 776 -15.78 26.86 -12.03
C VAL A 776 -15.79 26.94 -10.50
N LEU A 777 -15.50 28.09 -9.89
CA LEU A 777 -15.46 28.25 -8.45
C LEU A 777 -16.83 28.04 -7.78
N LYS A 778 -17.93 28.50 -8.41
CA LYS A 778 -19.30 28.17 -7.98
C LYS A 778 -19.57 26.66 -7.95
N GLN A 779 -19.12 25.93 -8.97
CA GLN A 779 -19.27 24.47 -9.04
C GLN A 779 -18.39 23.76 -7.99
N THR A 780 -17.15 24.20 -7.85
CA THR A 780 -16.19 23.72 -6.84
C THR A 780 -16.72 23.84 -5.41
N ALA A 781 -17.37 24.96 -5.06
CA ALA A 781 -17.99 25.13 -3.74
C ALA A 781 -19.10 24.09 -3.45
N VAL A 782 -19.86 23.69 -4.48
CA VAL A 782 -20.86 22.61 -4.35
C VAL A 782 -20.17 21.25 -4.18
N VAL A 783 -19.08 20.98 -4.89
CA VAL A 783 -18.28 19.76 -4.73
C VAL A 783 -17.69 19.67 -3.32
N PHE A 784 -17.05 20.74 -2.82
CA PHE A 784 -16.56 20.78 -1.44
C PHE A 784 -17.67 20.57 -0.41
N LYS A 785 -18.84 21.20 -0.59
CA LYS A 785 -20.01 20.97 0.28
C LYS A 785 -20.43 19.50 0.29
N VAL A 786 -20.43 18.83 -0.87
CA VAL A 786 -20.73 17.40 -0.99
C VAL A 786 -19.66 16.54 -0.31
N LEU A 787 -18.37 16.80 -0.55
CA LEU A 787 -17.26 16.08 0.06
C LEU A 787 -17.27 16.19 1.60
N LYS A 788 -17.61 17.37 2.14
CA LYS A 788 -17.86 17.62 3.58
C LYS A 788 -19.04 16.80 4.15
N SER A 789 -19.77 16.00 3.36
CA SER A 789 -20.79 15.07 3.88
C SER A 789 -20.17 13.90 4.64
N LEU A 790 -18.99 13.44 4.25
CA LEU A 790 -18.12 12.66 5.13
C LEU A 790 -17.58 13.64 6.19
N ARG A 791 -17.87 13.38 7.46
CA ARG A 791 -17.55 14.29 8.57
C ARG A 791 -16.24 13.93 9.24
N THR A 792 -16.17 12.69 9.73
CA THR A 792 -15.04 12.22 10.53
C THR A 792 -14.87 10.72 10.32
N VAL A 793 -13.63 10.27 10.16
CA VAL A 793 -13.28 8.85 10.30
C VAL A 793 -12.43 8.71 11.55
N ALA A 794 -12.74 7.76 12.42
CA ALA A 794 -12.01 7.51 13.66
C ALA A 794 -11.80 6.02 13.89
N ALA A 795 -10.67 5.65 14.49
CA ALA A 795 -10.31 4.28 14.81
C ALA A 795 -9.60 4.19 16.16
N SER A 796 -9.83 3.10 16.90
CA SER A 796 -9.14 2.77 18.14
C SER A 796 -8.71 1.31 18.14
N MET A 797 -7.46 1.07 18.50
CA MET A 797 -6.79 -0.23 18.51
C MET A 797 -6.54 -0.67 19.95
N ALA A 798 -7.13 -1.78 20.37
CA ALA A 798 -7.01 -2.33 21.72
C ALA A 798 -6.43 -3.74 21.70
N THR A 799 -5.58 -4.07 22.68
CA THR A 799 -5.00 -5.41 22.83
C THR A 799 -5.89 -6.29 23.70
N LYS A 800 -6.23 -7.48 23.22
CA LYS A 800 -6.87 -8.57 23.97
C LYS A 800 -5.84 -9.69 24.24
N PRO A 801 -6.10 -10.65 25.14
CA PRO A 801 -5.11 -11.68 25.50
C PRO A 801 -4.59 -12.54 24.33
N ASP A 802 -5.38 -12.70 23.27
CA ASP A 802 -5.09 -13.57 22.13
C ASP A 802 -5.19 -12.89 20.75
N ALA A 803 -5.53 -11.59 20.71
CA ALA A 803 -5.73 -10.83 19.48
C ALA A 803 -5.53 -9.32 19.71
N THR A 804 -5.24 -8.58 18.65
CA THR A 804 -5.39 -7.12 18.63
C THR A 804 -6.62 -6.75 17.81
N VAL A 805 -7.39 -5.77 18.29
CA VAL A 805 -8.68 -5.39 17.72
C VAL A 805 -8.70 -3.90 17.40
N THR A 806 -8.89 -3.56 16.13
CA THR A 806 -9.15 -2.20 15.68
C THR A 806 -10.65 -2.03 15.46
N HIS A 807 -11.28 -1.15 16.22
CA HIS A 807 -12.67 -0.70 16.03
C HIS A 807 -12.63 0.64 15.32
N TRP A 808 -13.38 0.81 14.23
CA TRP A 808 -13.42 2.05 13.45
C TRP A 808 -14.86 2.49 13.13
N LYS A 809 -15.02 3.79 12.90
CA LYS A 809 -16.30 4.42 12.56
C LYS A 809 -16.10 5.59 11.60
N SER A 810 -16.95 5.65 10.56
CA SER A 810 -17.02 6.71 9.58
C SER A 810 -18.35 7.44 9.69
N VAL A 811 -18.32 8.69 10.13
CA VAL A 811 -19.51 9.53 10.30
C VAL A 811 -19.84 10.22 8.98
N ILE A 812 -20.99 9.90 8.40
CA ILE A 812 -21.53 10.47 7.18
C ILE A 812 -22.85 11.18 7.51
N ARG A 813 -22.98 12.44 7.09
CA ARG A 813 -24.21 13.22 7.20
C ARG A 813 -24.46 13.92 5.87
N ASP A 814 -25.49 13.45 5.18
CA ASP A 814 -26.01 14.01 3.92
C ASP A 814 -26.27 15.53 4.03
N LEU A 815 -26.36 16.18 2.86
CA LEU A 815 -26.74 17.58 2.78
C LEU A 815 -28.16 17.78 3.32
N PRO A 816 -28.46 18.94 3.94
CA PRO A 816 -29.83 19.29 4.26
C PRO A 816 -30.65 19.37 2.97
N ALA A 817 -31.91 18.94 3.03
CA ALA A 817 -32.86 19.11 1.94
C ALA A 817 -32.89 20.57 1.47
N ALA A 818 -32.89 20.77 0.16
CA ALA A 818 -33.07 22.11 -0.42
C ALA A 818 -34.44 22.66 0.02
N LYS A 819 -34.44 23.88 0.56
CA LYS A 819 -35.65 24.63 0.91
C LYS A 819 -36.20 25.35 -0.31
#